data_AF-A0A7K2ZXL7-F1
#
_entry.id   AF-A0A7K2ZXL7-F1
#
_cell.length_a   1.000
_cell.length_b   1.000
_cell.length_c   1.000
_cell.angle_alpha   90.00
_cell.angle_beta   90.00
_cell.angle_gamma   90.00
#
_symmetry.space_group_name_H-M   'P 1'
#
loop_
_entity.id
_entity.type
_entity.pdbx_description
1 polymer ?
#
loop_
_entity_poly.entity_id
_entity_poly.type
_entity_poly.pdbx_seq_one_letter_code
_entity_poly.pdbx_strand_id
1 'polypeptide(L)'
;MSEESAPDSRPAADTTTGDGSPADAPPSAEESTKPEARPFDEEQDGPVSETDALRSLVSGAGPDAAERSEAHRASAIADLIAARLNADASGTSIGTLALFNDSVSFGGGFHTAGSRGPGPGRRAGQTIALDGAELVEYTELFVQPEGYDTALDELCEQSLLVLTGPPGSGRAATAVNLLSEATALSGAHEGGCHRLLDPSALTEPGWEPPVKNCGYLVEVDDGPAGAREFGVRQLTAVAARLRTAGCLLVLTGGHDLALAATSAAGTEAFARHELTATDPLVVLERRVLGHAPEPEARSRLHALLTSTNAVKALREQPAARHAVRLASVISADGDLAGAVAALRDPSDQVRSWFRRHRAPEAVAFALASAVLEESSYLTVAEAAVRLHAALTPPEPAPFDLRFADRLGHEQQWIRLEAAGSDPLAAGGPPRVRYRNALLGQAVLVHAWSTLDGRREAVLEWLRRLLGHRDLEVRARASVAAGVLAWADHHYAVHRFLTGWAGSTSWPQRQAAATALGVAGSRPESAEAVWELLDSWARSGSSAYERRLAGTAANAAGGILGRGAPEKAVAVLRRALDRGDDWGTLPSVAWGGVHLIHQGRAGTLLDAYRDWSAPQDLSPMVVKTLSAFVFAVSQPYERPAAGREAAGVPGVPLLLSSLPAHHECLVELWARALARRPVQDTALAALREWIDTYADLCPGGLGRVTELLADVARKPGKHRERLLYWLDRWAADRDRPSGNAASLRRRI
;
A
#
# COMPACT_ATOMS: atom_id res chain seq x y z
N MET A 1 -58.57 31.18 18.59
CA MET A 1 -59.25 32.46 18.30
C MET A 1 -59.71 32.38 16.88
N SER A 2 -61.02 32.17 16.72
CA SER A 2 -61.78 32.18 15.47
C SER A 2 -61.74 33.58 14.84
N GLU A 3 -61.58 33.67 13.51
CA GLU A 3 -62.64 33.94 12.50
C GLU A 3 -62.87 35.43 12.21
N GLU A 4 -62.63 35.81 10.95
CA GLU A 4 -63.43 36.76 10.15
C GLU A 4 -62.76 36.86 8.75
N SER A 5 -63.41 36.89 7.59
CA SER A 5 -64.78 36.61 7.14
C SER A 5 -64.76 36.65 5.60
N ALA A 6 -65.40 35.65 4.98
CA ALA A 6 -66.36 35.67 3.85
C ALA A 6 -66.15 36.51 2.54
N PRO A 7 -66.82 36.10 1.42
CA PRO A 7 -66.37 36.27 0.02
C PRO A 7 -67.36 37.07 -0.88
N ASP A 8 -67.34 36.79 -2.20
CA ASP A 8 -68.29 37.15 -3.30
C ASP A 8 -67.93 38.47 -4.07
N SER A 9 -67.96 38.65 -5.40
CA SER A 9 -68.65 38.00 -6.53
C SER A 9 -67.99 38.31 -7.91
N ARG A 10 -68.28 37.45 -8.89
CA ARG A 10 -68.14 37.46 -10.39
C ARG A 10 -68.56 38.78 -11.14
N PRO A 11 -68.51 38.89 -12.51
CA PRO A 11 -67.70 38.24 -13.59
C PRO A 11 -67.30 39.16 -14.81
N ALA A 12 -66.63 38.53 -15.80
CA ALA A 12 -66.83 38.60 -17.28
C ALA A 12 -66.15 39.67 -18.20
N ALA A 13 -65.61 39.11 -19.31
CA ALA A 13 -65.35 39.65 -20.65
C ALA A 13 -64.25 40.74 -20.76
N ASP A 14 -63.38 40.79 -21.77
CA ASP A 14 -63.56 40.39 -23.17
C ASP A 14 -62.21 40.13 -23.87
N THR A 15 -62.33 39.41 -24.98
CA THR A 15 -61.33 39.05 -26.00
C THR A 15 -60.49 40.22 -26.56
N THR A 16 -59.25 39.96 -26.97
CA THR A 16 -58.82 40.19 -28.37
C THR A 16 -57.42 39.63 -28.72
N THR A 17 -57.38 39.11 -29.93
CA THR A 17 -56.35 38.44 -30.74
C THR A 17 -55.28 39.36 -31.36
N GLY A 18 -54.14 38.78 -31.75
CA GLY A 18 -53.18 39.30 -32.75
C GLY A 18 -51.76 38.85 -32.41
N ASP A 19 -51.29 37.69 -32.85
CA ASP A 19 -50.74 37.34 -34.18
C ASP A 19 -49.56 38.22 -34.64
N GLY A 20 -48.43 37.57 -34.95
CA GLY A 20 -47.24 38.22 -35.54
C GLY A 20 -45.87 37.76 -34.99
N SER A 21 -45.35 36.63 -35.50
CA SER A 21 -43.91 36.44 -35.76
C SER A 21 -43.63 36.79 -37.24
N PRO A 22 -42.40 37.12 -37.73
CA PRO A 22 -41.11 36.51 -37.34
C PRO A 22 -39.81 37.38 -37.41
N ALA A 23 -38.69 36.79 -36.94
CA ALA A 23 -37.27 36.95 -37.36
C ALA A 23 -36.60 38.35 -37.22
N ASP A 24 -35.33 38.56 -36.84
CA ASP A 24 -34.14 37.74 -36.62
C ASP A 24 -33.06 38.59 -35.88
N ALA A 25 -32.03 37.91 -35.36
CA ALA A 25 -30.72 38.38 -34.88
C ALA A 25 -30.47 38.60 -33.36
N PRO A 26 -29.31 38.16 -32.83
CA PRO A 26 -29.12 37.72 -31.44
C PRO A 26 -28.39 38.74 -30.54
N PRO A 27 -28.32 38.47 -29.22
CA PRO A 27 -26.97 38.36 -28.65
C PRO A 27 -26.83 37.24 -27.61
N SER A 28 -25.63 36.67 -27.61
CA SER A 28 -25.06 35.78 -26.61
C SER A 28 -24.94 36.44 -25.25
N ALA A 29 -25.33 35.75 -24.18
CA ALA A 29 -24.68 35.85 -22.87
C ALA A 29 -25.06 34.63 -22.02
N GLU A 30 -24.03 34.05 -21.42
CA GLU A 30 -24.03 32.86 -20.59
C GLU A 30 -24.81 33.09 -19.28
N GLU A 31 -25.81 32.26 -19.02
CA GLU A 31 -26.22 31.93 -17.66
C GLU A 31 -26.17 30.41 -17.51
N SER A 32 -25.00 29.95 -17.11
CA SER A 32 -24.72 28.60 -16.64
C SER A 32 -25.54 28.33 -15.38
N THR A 33 -26.74 27.78 -15.59
CA THR A 33 -27.55 27.20 -14.53
C THR A 33 -26.79 26.02 -13.91
N LYS A 34 -26.45 26.18 -12.63
CA LYS A 34 -26.08 25.10 -11.71
C LYS A 34 -27.00 23.89 -11.95
N PRO A 35 -26.47 22.68 -12.17
CA PRO A 35 -27.28 21.49 -12.01
C PRO A 35 -27.47 21.27 -10.51
N GLU A 36 -28.65 21.65 -10.00
CA GLU A 36 -29.14 21.13 -8.73
C GLU A 36 -29.17 19.60 -8.81
N ALA A 37 -28.61 18.98 -7.78
CA ALA A 37 -28.60 17.54 -7.59
C ALA A 37 -30.03 17.00 -7.60
N ARG A 38 -30.42 16.36 -8.71
CA ARG A 38 -31.61 15.53 -8.75
C ARG A 38 -31.36 14.26 -7.93
N PRO A 39 -32.31 13.85 -7.07
CA PRO A 39 -32.23 12.58 -6.37
C PRO A 39 -32.41 11.45 -7.39
N PHE A 40 -31.53 10.45 -7.32
CA PHE A 40 -31.65 9.10 -7.89
C PHE A 40 -32.66 8.96 -9.04
N ASP A 41 -32.19 9.11 -10.29
CA ASP A 41 -32.94 8.58 -11.44
C ASP A 41 -33.19 7.09 -11.18
N GLU A 42 -34.47 6.69 -11.24
CA GLU A 42 -34.93 5.31 -11.14
C GLU A 42 -34.29 4.49 -12.27
N GLU A 43 -33.15 3.87 -11.95
CA GLU A 43 -32.45 2.91 -12.80
C GLU A 43 -33.43 1.77 -13.16
N GLN A 44 -33.48 1.37 -14.43
CA GLN A 44 -34.28 0.23 -14.89
C GLN A 44 -33.90 -1.04 -14.10
N ASP A 45 -34.69 -1.34 -13.08
CA ASP A 45 -34.44 -2.41 -12.10
C ASP A 45 -34.74 -3.82 -12.67
N GLY A 46 -34.95 -3.93 -13.98
CA GLY A 46 -35.27 -5.17 -14.68
C GLY A 46 -34.06 -6.08 -14.95
N PRO A 47 -34.29 -7.37 -15.27
CA PRO A 47 -33.24 -8.30 -15.67
C PRO A 47 -32.57 -7.85 -16.97
N VAL A 48 -31.25 -8.06 -17.09
CA VAL A 48 -30.52 -7.72 -18.31
C VAL A 48 -30.77 -8.79 -19.37
N SER A 49 -31.10 -8.35 -20.59
CA SER A 49 -31.40 -9.25 -21.70
C SER A 49 -30.16 -10.03 -22.19
N GLU A 50 -30.38 -11.21 -22.76
CA GLU A 50 -29.34 -12.02 -23.40
C GLU A 50 -28.57 -11.22 -24.46
N THR A 51 -29.30 -10.54 -25.36
CA THR A 51 -28.71 -9.78 -26.47
C THR A 51 -27.78 -8.67 -25.98
N ASP A 52 -28.17 -7.95 -24.92
CA ASP A 52 -27.38 -6.83 -24.39
C ASP A 52 -26.14 -7.35 -23.65
N ALA A 53 -26.26 -8.45 -22.91
CA ALA A 53 -25.12 -9.08 -22.24
C ALA A 53 -24.10 -9.64 -23.23
N LEU A 54 -24.55 -10.34 -24.28
CA LEU A 54 -23.68 -10.87 -25.33
C LEU A 54 -23.02 -9.73 -26.12
N ARG A 55 -23.76 -8.65 -26.43
CA ARG A 55 -23.18 -7.45 -27.05
C ARG A 55 -22.12 -6.80 -26.16
N SER A 56 -22.34 -6.74 -24.85
CA SER A 56 -21.37 -6.21 -23.88
C SER A 56 -20.07 -7.02 -23.85
N LEU A 57 -20.14 -8.35 -24.02
CA LEU A 57 -18.97 -9.22 -24.12
C LEU A 57 -18.20 -9.05 -25.45
N VAL A 58 -18.92 -8.93 -26.57
CA VAL A 58 -18.31 -8.94 -27.92
C VAL A 58 -17.80 -7.57 -28.34
N SER A 59 -18.60 -6.52 -28.13
CA SER A 59 -18.35 -5.22 -28.75
C SER A 59 -17.49 -4.31 -27.89
N GLY A 60 -17.38 -4.56 -26.58
CA GLY A 60 -16.81 -3.58 -25.64
C GLY A 60 -17.41 -2.18 -25.82
N ALA A 61 -18.65 -2.08 -26.32
CA ALA A 61 -19.23 -0.84 -26.88
C ALA A 61 -20.41 -0.34 -26.04
N GLY A 62 -20.29 -0.44 -24.72
CA GLY A 62 -21.18 0.26 -23.79
C GLY A 62 -20.55 1.59 -23.35
N PRO A 63 -21.36 2.57 -22.89
CA PRO A 63 -20.85 3.83 -22.34
C PRO A 63 -19.77 3.61 -21.24
N ASP A 64 -19.86 2.50 -20.50
CA ASP A 64 -18.95 2.18 -19.39
C ASP A 64 -17.81 1.22 -19.78
N ALA A 65 -17.60 0.92 -21.06
CA ALA A 65 -16.63 -0.10 -21.46
C ALA A 65 -15.16 0.36 -21.31
N ALA A 66 -14.88 1.63 -21.57
CA ALA A 66 -13.56 2.21 -21.31
C ALA A 66 -13.22 2.17 -19.81
N GLU A 67 -14.17 2.59 -18.96
CA GLU A 67 -14.03 2.58 -17.51
C GLU A 67 -13.83 1.15 -16.96
N ARG A 68 -14.54 0.17 -17.54
CA ARG A 68 -14.34 -1.26 -17.27
C ARG A 68 -12.93 -1.74 -17.61
N SER A 69 -12.48 -1.50 -18.84
CA SER A 69 -11.13 -1.87 -19.30
C SER A 69 -10.05 -1.28 -18.39
N GLU A 70 -10.17 0.01 -18.05
CA GLU A 70 -9.26 0.69 -17.12
C GLU A 70 -9.29 0.07 -15.71
N ALA A 71 -10.48 -0.25 -15.19
CA ALA A 71 -10.62 -0.91 -13.90
C ALA A 71 -9.97 -2.29 -13.88
N HIS A 72 -10.09 -3.07 -14.96
CA HIS A 72 -9.41 -4.36 -15.09
C HIS A 72 -7.89 -4.21 -15.09
N ARG A 73 -7.35 -3.22 -15.80
CA ARG A 73 -5.90 -2.92 -15.76
C ARG A 73 -5.45 -2.49 -14.37
N ALA A 74 -6.23 -1.66 -13.68
CA ALA A 74 -5.96 -1.29 -12.29
C ALA A 74 -5.99 -2.51 -11.35
N SER A 75 -6.90 -3.47 -11.57
CA SER A 75 -6.94 -4.74 -10.84
C SER A 75 -5.67 -5.56 -11.03
N ALA A 76 -5.17 -5.66 -12.27
CA ALA A 76 -3.94 -6.40 -12.55
C ALA A 76 -2.73 -5.79 -11.83
N ILE A 77 -2.66 -4.45 -11.76
CA ILE A 77 -1.65 -3.74 -10.95
C ILE A 77 -1.85 -4.05 -9.46
N ALA A 78 -3.09 -4.01 -8.97
CA ALA A 78 -3.41 -4.28 -7.58
C ALA A 78 -3.07 -5.72 -7.16
N ASP A 79 -3.29 -6.72 -8.01
CA ASP A 79 -2.93 -8.11 -7.77
C ASP A 79 -1.41 -8.29 -7.63
N LEU A 80 -0.61 -7.55 -8.41
CA LEU A 80 0.85 -7.54 -8.27
C LEU A 80 1.28 -6.93 -6.94
N ILE A 81 0.67 -5.82 -6.53
CA ILE A 81 0.93 -5.18 -5.24
C ILE A 81 0.55 -6.14 -4.10
N ALA A 82 -0.65 -6.73 -4.14
CA ALA A 82 -1.12 -7.69 -3.15
C ALA A 82 -0.23 -8.93 -3.04
N ALA A 83 0.24 -9.46 -4.17
CA ALA A 83 1.18 -10.59 -4.18
C ALA A 83 2.51 -10.24 -3.50
N ARG A 84 3.05 -9.03 -3.73
CA ARG A 84 4.26 -8.54 -3.05
C ARG A 84 4.04 -8.38 -1.55
N LEU A 85 2.91 -7.78 -1.15
CA LEU A 85 2.54 -7.62 0.27
C LEU A 85 2.45 -8.98 0.98
N ASN A 86 1.84 -9.99 0.35
CA ASN A 86 1.76 -11.34 0.91
C ASN A 86 3.14 -12.01 1.00
N ALA A 87 4.00 -11.85 0.00
CA ALA A 87 5.36 -12.38 0.04
C ALA A 87 6.17 -11.80 1.20
N ASP A 88 6.10 -10.49 1.42
CA ASP A 88 6.80 -9.81 2.52
C ASP A 88 6.21 -10.13 3.91
N ALA A 89 4.91 -10.45 4.00
CA ALA A 89 4.24 -10.85 5.24
C ALA A 89 4.53 -12.29 5.70
N SER A 90 5.01 -13.17 4.80
CA SER A 90 5.20 -14.63 5.01
C SER A 90 6.14 -15.05 6.15
N GLY A 91 6.70 -14.12 6.94
CA GLY A 91 7.56 -14.41 8.08
C GLY A 91 7.42 -13.42 9.25
N THR A 92 6.44 -12.53 9.19
CA THR A 92 6.24 -11.45 10.19
C THR A 92 4.75 -11.22 10.30
N SER A 93 4.12 -11.84 11.30
CA SER A 93 2.78 -11.43 11.71
C SER A 93 2.91 -10.01 12.27
N ILE A 94 2.30 -9.01 11.60
CA ILE A 94 1.91 -7.78 12.29
C ILE A 94 1.03 -8.28 13.43
N GLY A 95 1.54 -8.23 14.66
CA GLY A 95 0.81 -8.70 15.82
C GLY A 95 -0.55 -8.05 15.78
N THR A 96 -1.60 -8.86 15.63
CA THR A 96 -2.99 -8.42 15.79
C THR A 96 -2.99 -7.50 16.98
N LEU A 97 -3.30 -6.22 16.76
CA LEU A 97 -3.25 -5.16 17.76
C LEU A 97 -4.00 -5.65 19.00
N ALA A 98 -3.26 -6.23 19.94
CA ALA A 98 -3.73 -6.52 21.27
C ALA A 98 -3.85 -5.15 21.92
N LEU A 99 -4.99 -4.50 21.70
CA LEU A 99 -5.44 -3.28 22.37
C LEU A 99 -5.78 -3.54 23.84
N PHE A 100 -5.47 -4.73 24.37
CA PHE A 100 -5.47 -5.03 25.78
C PHE A 100 -4.05 -4.86 26.32
N ASN A 101 -3.92 -4.01 27.34
CA ASN A 101 -2.69 -3.70 28.07
C ASN A 101 -1.90 -4.97 28.45
N ASP A 102 -0.92 -5.37 27.64
CA ASP A 102 0.19 -6.22 28.04
C ASP A 102 1.24 -6.20 26.93
N SER A 103 2.53 -5.93 27.13
CA SER A 103 3.38 -6.03 28.30
C SER A 103 4.10 -4.71 28.59
N VAL A 104 4.17 -4.33 29.86
CA VAL A 104 5.10 -3.29 30.31
C VAL A 104 6.46 -3.96 30.46
N SER A 105 7.32 -3.88 29.44
CA SER A 105 8.74 -4.16 29.66
C SER A 105 9.33 -2.98 30.42
N PHE A 106 9.58 -3.20 31.71
CA PHE A 106 10.43 -2.33 32.51
C PHE A 106 11.88 -2.54 32.06
N GLY A 107 12.26 -1.90 30.95
CA GLY A 107 13.64 -1.78 30.49
C GLY A 107 14.35 -0.58 31.11
N GLY A 108 14.05 -0.28 32.38
CA GLY A 108 14.77 0.70 33.18
C GLY A 108 15.40 -0.04 34.34
N GLY A 109 16.72 -0.01 34.44
CA GLY A 109 17.46 -0.57 35.57
C GLY A 109 16.86 -0.07 36.88
N PHE A 110 16.27 -0.99 37.64
CA PHE A 110 15.84 -0.73 39.01
C PHE A 110 17.10 -0.56 39.87
N HIS A 111 17.55 0.67 40.08
CA HIS A 111 18.36 0.98 41.25
C HIS A 111 17.42 1.14 42.44
N THR A 112 17.31 0.08 43.24
CA THR A 112 16.63 0.10 44.53
C THR A 112 17.45 0.92 45.53
N ALA A 113 17.26 2.24 45.56
CA ALA A 113 17.65 3.07 46.70
C ALA A 113 16.41 3.35 47.56
N GLY A 114 16.03 2.35 48.36
CA GLY A 114 14.99 2.48 49.37
C GLY A 114 15.55 3.10 50.65
N SER A 115 15.34 4.40 50.86
CA SER A 115 15.13 4.95 52.20
C SER A 115 14.29 6.23 52.10
N ARG A 116 12.99 6.09 52.40
CA ARG A 116 12.05 7.21 52.56
C ARG A 116 12.29 7.85 53.93
N GLY A 117 12.99 8.99 53.94
CA GLY A 117 12.85 10.03 54.96
C GLY A 117 11.94 11.16 54.45
N PRO A 118 11.18 11.86 55.31
CA PRO A 118 10.23 12.87 54.87
C PRO A 118 10.93 14.20 54.53
N GLY A 119 10.78 14.65 53.27
CA GLY A 119 10.99 16.03 52.78
C GLY A 119 12.42 16.61 52.84
N PRO A 120 12.98 17.05 51.72
CA PRO A 120 13.06 18.51 51.49
C PRO A 120 12.83 18.92 50.03
N GLY A 121 12.66 20.22 49.80
CA GLY A 121 12.20 20.84 48.55
C GLY A 121 13.00 20.50 47.28
N ARG A 122 12.33 20.71 46.13
CA ARG A 122 12.90 20.70 44.78
C ARG A 122 14.24 21.44 44.77
N ARG A 123 15.35 20.70 44.73
CA ARG A 123 16.67 21.23 44.40
C ARG A 123 16.81 21.12 42.87
N ALA A 124 16.78 22.26 42.19
CA ALA A 124 17.19 22.37 40.79
C ALA A 124 18.64 21.88 40.64
N GLY A 125 18.94 21.15 39.56
CA GLY A 125 20.31 20.73 39.22
C GLY A 125 20.82 19.43 39.84
N GLN A 126 19.98 18.40 40.04
CA GLN A 126 20.48 17.07 40.41
C GLN A 126 21.39 16.52 39.31
N THR A 127 22.66 16.28 39.66
CA THR A 127 23.67 15.63 38.83
C THR A 127 23.96 14.24 39.36
N ILE A 128 24.12 13.28 38.45
CA ILE A 128 24.57 11.92 38.76
C ILE A 128 25.94 11.72 38.13
N ALA A 129 26.94 11.28 38.90
CA ALA A 129 28.22 10.85 38.34
C ALA A 129 28.02 9.54 37.57
N LEU A 130 28.53 9.49 36.33
CA LEU A 130 28.59 8.24 35.57
C LEU A 130 29.59 7.31 36.27
N ASP A 131 29.16 6.11 36.62
CA ASP A 131 30.04 5.16 37.29
C ASP A 131 31.07 4.56 36.31
N GLY A 132 32.12 3.94 36.85
CA GLY A 132 33.19 3.36 36.03
C GLY A 132 32.73 2.22 35.13
N ALA A 133 31.65 1.52 35.47
CA ALA A 133 31.12 0.43 34.65
C ALA A 133 30.30 0.98 33.46
N GLU A 134 29.49 2.02 33.69
CA GLU A 134 28.73 2.75 32.68
C GLU A 134 29.68 3.45 31.69
N LEU A 135 30.79 4.04 32.17
CA LEU A 135 31.83 4.60 31.31
C LEU A 135 32.50 3.54 30.43
N VAL A 136 32.82 2.36 30.96
CA VAL A 136 33.40 1.25 30.18
C VAL A 136 32.40 0.76 29.13
N GLU A 137 31.11 0.64 29.46
CA GLU A 137 30.07 0.21 28.50
C GLU A 137 29.97 1.15 27.28
N TYR A 138 30.15 2.45 27.50
CA TYR A 138 30.12 3.45 26.44
C TYR A 138 31.44 3.55 25.65
N THR A 139 32.59 3.25 26.25
CA THR A 139 33.91 3.52 25.65
C THR A 139 34.59 2.29 25.05
N GLU A 140 34.46 1.10 25.66
CA GLU A 140 35.30 -0.05 25.31
C GLU A 140 35.09 -0.56 23.88
N LEU A 141 33.85 -0.61 23.38
CA LEU A 141 33.53 -1.10 22.03
C LEU A 141 32.91 -0.01 21.16
N PHE A 142 33.32 1.24 21.40
CA PHE A 142 32.83 2.39 20.66
C PHE A 142 33.35 2.39 19.22
N VAL A 143 32.50 2.79 18.28
CA VAL A 143 32.86 3.02 16.89
C VAL A 143 32.75 4.52 16.66
N GLN A 144 33.88 5.16 16.36
CA GLN A 144 33.92 6.60 16.12
C GLN A 144 33.10 6.94 14.85
N PRO A 145 32.13 7.86 14.94
CA PRO A 145 31.43 8.39 13.77
C PRO A 145 32.35 9.27 12.93
N GLU A 146 32.00 9.49 11.66
CA GLU A 146 32.70 10.47 10.84
C GLU A 146 32.58 11.88 11.45
N GLY A 147 33.69 12.63 11.46
CA GLY A 147 33.73 13.97 12.07
C GLY A 147 33.97 14.00 13.58
N TYR A 148 34.20 12.84 14.21
CA TYR A 148 34.47 12.74 15.65
C TYR A 148 35.63 13.62 16.11
N ASP A 149 36.77 13.59 15.41
CA ASP A 149 37.95 14.39 15.77
C ASP A 149 37.65 15.89 15.72
N THR A 150 36.92 16.34 14.70
CA THR A 150 36.48 17.74 14.59
C THR A 150 35.55 18.13 15.74
N ALA A 151 34.61 17.26 16.11
CA ALA A 151 33.72 17.50 17.25
C ALA A 151 34.48 17.56 18.59
N LEU A 152 35.57 16.80 18.72
CA LEU A 152 36.44 16.79 19.89
C LEU A 152 37.23 18.10 20.01
N ASP A 153 37.86 18.53 18.91
CA ASP A 153 38.59 19.81 18.85
C ASP A 153 37.65 20.98 19.17
N GLU A 154 36.47 21.00 18.54
CA GLU A 154 35.43 22.01 18.77
C GLU A 154 34.93 22.03 20.23
N LEU A 155 34.77 20.87 20.86
CA LEU A 155 34.39 20.77 22.28
C LEU A 155 35.49 21.35 23.19
N CYS A 156 36.76 21.08 22.88
CA CYS A 156 37.89 21.59 23.65
C CYS A 156 38.02 23.12 23.53
N GLU A 157 37.79 23.67 22.34
CA GLU A 157 37.87 25.12 22.09
C GLU A 157 36.69 25.91 22.68
N GLN A 158 35.47 25.39 22.53
CA GLN A 158 34.24 26.14 22.83
C GLN A 158 33.63 25.81 24.19
N SER A 159 34.03 24.70 24.82
CA SER A 159 33.52 24.15 26.10
C SER A 159 32.02 23.77 26.11
N LEU A 160 31.29 24.03 25.03
CA LEU A 160 29.90 23.63 24.81
C LEU A 160 29.74 23.09 23.38
N LEU A 161 29.29 21.84 23.28
CA LEU A 161 28.94 21.19 22.02
C LEU A 161 27.46 20.81 22.00
N VAL A 162 26.74 21.22 20.97
CA VAL A 162 25.38 20.75 20.67
C VAL A 162 25.48 19.61 19.66
N LEU A 163 25.30 18.38 20.14
CA LEU A 163 25.36 17.16 19.33
C LEU A 163 23.96 16.71 18.95
N THR A 164 23.65 16.76 17.65
CA THR A 164 22.29 16.46 17.16
C THR A 164 22.27 15.17 16.35
N GLY A 165 21.19 14.40 16.47
CA GLY A 165 21.05 13.18 15.69
C GLY A 165 19.76 12.42 15.96
N PRO A 166 19.37 11.48 15.07
CA PRO A 166 18.14 10.73 15.20
C PRO A 166 18.13 9.86 16.47
N PRO A 167 16.96 9.53 17.03
CA PRO A 167 16.87 8.74 18.26
C PRO A 167 17.45 7.34 18.06
N GLY A 168 18.39 6.96 18.93
CA GLY A 168 19.09 5.67 18.84
C GLY A 168 20.30 5.65 17.90
N SER A 169 20.75 6.81 17.43
CA SER A 169 21.97 6.97 16.61
C SER A 169 23.27 6.66 17.34
N GLY A 170 23.26 6.71 18.67
CA GLY A 170 24.47 6.66 19.48
C GLY A 170 24.92 8.02 20.04
N ARG A 171 24.14 9.09 19.85
CA ARG A 171 24.45 10.45 20.36
C ARG A 171 24.93 10.51 21.81
N ALA A 172 24.29 9.75 22.70
CA ALA A 172 24.69 9.67 24.11
C ALA A 172 26.08 9.00 24.28
N ALA A 173 26.31 7.89 23.56
CA ALA A 173 27.60 7.20 23.57
C ALA A 173 28.73 8.07 23.01
N THR A 174 28.47 8.78 21.89
CA THR A 174 29.42 9.73 21.31
C THR A 174 29.72 10.87 22.28
N ALA A 175 28.70 11.44 22.91
CA ALA A 175 28.87 12.50 23.90
C ALA A 175 29.73 12.07 25.10
N VAL A 176 29.51 10.86 25.62
CA VAL A 176 30.32 10.31 26.72
C VAL A 176 31.78 10.09 26.28
N ASN A 177 32.02 9.55 25.08
CA ASN A 177 33.38 9.36 24.57
C ASN A 177 34.10 10.71 24.36
N LEU A 178 33.43 11.70 23.75
CA LEU A 178 33.97 13.05 23.58
C LEU A 178 34.32 13.69 24.93
N LEU A 179 33.43 13.59 25.93
CA LEU A 179 33.69 14.13 27.27
C LEU A 179 34.84 13.39 27.96
N SER A 180 34.91 12.06 27.85
CA SER A 180 35.99 11.25 28.45
C SER A 180 37.35 11.59 27.84
N GLU A 181 37.40 11.79 26.52
CA GLU A 181 38.65 12.10 25.81
C GLU A 181 39.08 13.56 26.03
N ALA A 182 38.14 14.52 25.97
CA ALA A 182 38.44 15.93 26.22
C ALA A 182 38.87 16.21 27.67
N THR A 183 38.30 15.50 28.64
CA THR A 183 38.73 15.60 30.06
C THR A 183 40.09 14.96 30.30
N ALA A 184 40.42 13.88 29.58
CA ALA A 184 41.76 13.29 29.61
C ALA A 184 42.81 14.24 29.01
N LEU A 185 42.50 14.92 27.89
CA LEU A 185 43.39 15.91 27.26
C LEU A 185 43.59 17.16 28.12
N SER A 186 42.57 17.58 28.87
CA SER A 186 42.62 18.79 29.73
C SER A 186 43.34 18.56 31.07
N GLY A 187 43.78 17.33 31.38
CA GLY A 187 44.49 16.98 32.62
C GLY A 187 43.61 16.99 33.88
N ALA A 188 42.29 17.08 33.73
CA ALA A 188 41.32 17.12 34.83
C ALA A 188 40.92 15.69 35.26
N HIS A 189 41.85 14.93 35.85
CA HIS A 189 41.61 13.53 36.24
C HIS A 189 40.67 13.34 37.44
N GLU A 190 40.35 14.40 38.20
CA GLU A 190 39.54 14.29 39.43
C GLU A 190 38.04 14.58 39.22
N GLY A 191 37.65 15.21 38.10
CA GLY A 191 36.29 15.73 37.93
C GLY A 191 35.24 14.75 37.37
N GLY A 192 35.66 13.70 36.65
CA GLY A 192 34.74 12.72 36.07
C GLY A 192 33.70 13.28 35.07
N CYS A 193 32.78 12.42 34.64
CA CYS A 193 31.65 12.79 33.78
C CYS A 193 30.33 12.69 34.56
N HIS A 194 29.47 13.69 34.45
CA HIS A 194 28.19 13.79 35.15
C HIS A 194 27.02 13.94 34.18
N ARG A 195 25.90 13.25 34.44
CA ARG A 195 24.63 13.44 33.73
C ARG A 195 23.74 14.41 34.52
N LEU A 196 23.24 15.47 33.86
CA LEU A 196 22.24 16.36 34.45
C LEU A 196 20.85 15.78 34.18
N LEU A 197 20.06 15.59 35.24
CA LEU A 197 18.72 14.99 35.11
C LEU A 197 17.64 16.01 34.70
N ASP A 198 17.90 17.29 34.92
CA ASP A 198 16.96 18.38 34.62
C ASP A 198 17.61 19.36 33.64
N PRO A 199 17.33 19.24 32.33
CA PRO A 199 17.86 20.14 31.32
C PRO A 199 17.46 21.60 31.55
N SER A 200 16.26 21.84 32.13
CA SER A 200 15.72 23.19 32.32
C SER A 200 16.56 24.02 33.30
N ALA A 201 17.27 23.37 34.22
CA ALA A 201 18.19 24.02 35.17
C ALA A 201 19.30 24.82 34.47
N LEU A 202 19.72 24.43 33.26
CA LEU A 202 20.72 25.17 32.47
C LEU A 202 20.24 26.56 32.04
N THR A 203 18.92 26.73 31.93
CA THR A 203 18.29 27.96 31.45
C THR A 203 17.99 28.95 32.58
N GLU A 204 18.14 28.51 33.84
CA GLU A 204 17.91 29.35 35.00
C GLU A 204 18.95 30.48 35.12
N PRO A 205 18.52 31.73 35.37
CA PRO A 205 19.43 32.85 35.57
C PRO A 205 20.24 32.62 36.86
N GLY A 206 21.55 32.44 36.71
CA GLY A 206 22.48 32.18 37.82
C GLY A 206 22.92 30.73 37.99
N TRP A 207 22.53 29.82 37.07
CA TRP A 207 23.08 28.47 37.06
C TRP A 207 24.62 28.46 36.98
N GLU A 208 25.26 27.79 37.94
CA GLU A 208 26.69 27.49 37.96
C GLU A 208 26.90 25.97 37.96
N PRO A 209 27.96 25.46 37.29
CA PRO A 209 28.28 24.03 37.29
C PRO A 209 28.46 23.50 38.73
N PRO A 210 27.71 22.47 39.15
CA PRO A 210 27.75 21.96 40.53
C PRO A 210 29.13 21.45 40.98
N VAL A 211 29.86 20.86 40.03
CA VAL A 211 31.23 20.36 40.16
C VAL A 211 32.10 21.11 39.14
N LYS A 212 33.29 21.54 39.57
CA LYS A 212 34.25 22.24 38.71
C LYS A 212 35.19 21.24 38.02
N ASN A 213 35.76 21.62 36.88
CA ASN A 213 36.71 20.81 36.12
C ASN A 213 36.17 19.42 35.71
N CYS A 214 34.90 19.32 35.33
CA CYS A 214 34.26 18.06 34.94
C CYS A 214 33.46 18.17 33.64
N GLY A 215 33.14 17.00 33.06
CA GLY A 215 32.29 16.88 31.88
C GLY A 215 30.81 16.71 32.23
N TYR A 216 29.91 17.40 31.54
CA TYR A 216 28.47 17.27 31.70
C TYR A 216 27.81 16.74 30.43
N LEU A 217 26.94 15.74 30.59
CA LEU A 217 26.03 15.26 29.57
C LEU A 217 24.61 15.71 29.90
N VAL A 218 23.94 16.32 28.92
CA VAL A 218 22.53 16.69 29.02
C VAL A 218 21.79 16.18 27.81
N GLU A 219 20.70 15.45 28.05
CA GLU A 219 19.82 14.91 27.03
C GLU A 219 18.54 15.74 27.00
N VAL A 220 18.30 16.44 25.88
CA VAL A 220 17.08 17.21 25.67
C VAL A 220 16.05 16.31 24.97
N ASP A 221 14.82 16.34 25.45
CA ASP A 221 13.72 15.60 24.84
C ASP A 221 13.53 15.98 23.37
N ASP A 222 13.38 14.97 22.51
CA ASP A 222 13.11 15.14 21.08
C ASP A 222 11.69 15.72 20.90
N GLY A 223 11.59 17.04 20.75
CA GLY A 223 10.35 17.77 20.44
C GLY A 223 10.48 19.29 20.59
N PRO A 224 9.50 20.06 20.04
CA PRO A 224 9.57 21.51 20.04
C PRO A 224 9.43 22.13 21.44
N ALA A 225 8.79 21.42 22.39
CA ALA A 225 8.65 21.90 23.76
C ALA A 225 10.00 21.92 24.50
N GLY A 226 10.78 20.84 24.40
CA GLY A 226 12.10 20.74 25.03
C GLY A 226 13.14 21.64 24.38
N ALA A 227 13.12 21.78 23.05
CA ALA A 227 14.09 22.61 22.33
C ALA A 227 13.90 24.13 22.53
N ARG A 228 12.67 24.60 22.76
CA ARG A 228 12.35 26.04 22.90
C ARG A 228 13.08 26.74 24.03
N GLU A 229 13.46 26.00 25.08
CA GLU A 229 14.16 26.55 26.24
C GLU A 229 15.64 26.87 25.94
N PHE A 230 16.21 26.22 24.91
CA PHE A 230 17.63 26.30 24.54
C PHE A 230 17.90 27.24 23.37
N GLY A 231 17.45 28.49 23.50
CA GLY A 231 17.75 29.53 22.52
C GLY A 231 19.24 29.89 22.48
N VAL A 232 19.69 30.43 21.34
CA VAL A 232 21.09 30.83 21.09
C VAL A 232 21.66 31.72 22.21
N ARG A 233 20.89 32.71 22.70
CA ARG A 233 21.34 33.63 23.75
C ARG A 233 21.63 32.89 25.07
N GLN A 234 20.77 31.93 25.42
CA GLN A 234 20.90 31.12 26.61
C GLN A 234 22.14 30.22 26.50
N LEU A 235 22.31 29.53 25.38
CA LEU A 235 23.47 28.67 25.11
C LEU A 235 24.79 29.45 25.16
N THR A 236 24.86 30.66 24.59
CA THR A 236 26.04 31.53 24.70
C THR A 236 26.37 31.90 26.14
N ALA A 237 25.36 32.21 26.96
CA ALA A 237 25.55 32.50 28.38
C ALA A 237 26.07 31.27 29.15
N VAL A 238 25.55 30.08 28.86
CA VAL A 238 26.00 28.82 29.46
C VAL A 238 27.45 28.51 29.08
N ALA A 239 27.82 28.64 27.80
CA ALA A 239 29.19 28.44 27.32
C ALA A 239 30.21 29.35 28.03
N ALA A 240 29.87 30.62 28.25
CA ALA A 240 30.74 31.56 28.97
C ALA A 240 30.97 31.15 30.44
N ARG A 241 29.94 30.61 31.11
CA ARG A 241 30.05 30.13 32.50
C ARG A 241 30.88 28.85 32.59
N LEU A 242 30.70 27.93 31.64
CA LEU A 242 31.48 26.69 31.55
C LEU A 242 32.97 26.95 31.38
N ARG A 243 33.34 27.88 30.48
CA ARG A 243 34.74 28.33 30.30
C ARG A 243 35.34 28.88 31.58
N THR A 244 34.55 29.65 32.36
CA THR A 244 35.01 30.21 33.64
C THR A 244 35.23 29.15 34.71
N ALA A 245 34.45 28.07 34.66
CA ALA A 245 34.50 26.96 35.62
C ALA A 245 35.45 25.82 35.21
N GLY A 246 36.05 25.89 34.02
CA GLY A 246 36.88 24.82 33.45
C GLY A 246 36.09 23.55 33.12
N CYS A 247 34.78 23.65 32.89
CA CYS A 247 33.90 22.51 32.65
C CYS A 247 33.55 22.37 31.15
N LEU A 248 33.27 21.15 30.73
CA LEU A 248 32.82 20.82 29.38
C LEU A 248 31.36 20.36 29.41
N LEU A 249 30.57 20.72 28.41
CA LEU A 249 29.17 20.29 28.31
C LEU A 249 28.87 19.79 26.88
N VAL A 250 28.28 18.60 26.79
CA VAL A 250 27.65 18.11 25.56
C VAL A 250 26.14 18.05 25.75
N LEU A 251 25.43 18.85 24.95
CA LEU A 251 23.98 18.89 24.87
C LEU A 251 23.54 18.00 23.70
N THR A 252 22.81 16.92 23.98
CA THR A 252 22.31 16.00 22.95
C THR A 252 20.83 16.20 22.70
N GLY A 253 20.41 16.10 21.43
CA GLY A 253 18.99 16.18 21.07
C GLY A 253 18.71 15.97 19.59
N GLY A 254 17.45 16.16 19.20
CA GLY A 254 16.97 15.98 17.84
C GLY A 254 17.05 17.23 16.96
N HIS A 255 16.32 17.19 15.85
CA HIS A 255 16.28 18.27 14.86
C HIS A 255 15.74 19.60 15.44
N ASP A 256 14.73 19.55 16.32
CA ASP A 256 14.18 20.76 16.94
C ASP A 256 15.24 21.52 17.75
N LEU A 257 16.17 20.80 18.40
CA LEU A 257 17.30 21.39 19.10
C LEU A 257 18.32 21.98 18.12
N ALA A 258 18.58 21.31 16.99
CA ALA A 258 19.43 21.84 15.92
C ALA A 258 18.89 23.18 15.40
N LEU A 259 17.57 23.28 15.19
CA LEU A 259 16.90 24.50 14.76
C LEU A 259 16.95 25.59 15.83
N ALA A 260 16.65 25.26 17.11
CA ALA A 260 16.69 26.22 18.21
C ALA A 260 18.10 26.79 18.45
N ALA A 261 19.13 25.96 18.25
CA ALA A 261 20.53 26.35 18.35
C ALA A 261 21.06 27.09 17.10
N THR A 262 20.26 27.25 16.04
CA THR A 262 20.67 27.94 14.82
C THR A 262 20.28 29.42 14.86
N SER A 263 21.27 30.30 14.74
CA SER A 263 21.07 31.76 14.65
C SER A 263 21.33 32.26 13.23
N ALA A 264 20.63 33.32 12.82
CA ALA A 264 20.89 34.01 11.55
C ALA A 264 22.23 34.79 11.52
N ALA A 265 22.92 34.92 12.66
CA ALA A 265 24.05 35.81 12.86
C ALA A 265 25.43 35.11 12.95
N GLY A 266 25.50 33.78 12.77
CA GLY A 266 26.76 33.05 12.53
C GLY A 266 27.85 33.14 13.61
N THR A 267 27.54 33.56 14.84
CA THR A 267 28.55 33.82 15.87
C THR A 267 28.91 32.53 16.65
N GLU A 268 30.19 32.15 16.61
CA GLU A 268 30.81 30.90 17.09
C GLU A 268 31.00 30.82 18.62
N ALA A 269 29.98 31.08 19.43
CA ALA A 269 30.15 31.01 20.89
C ALA A 269 30.10 29.58 21.47
N PHE A 270 29.60 28.62 20.69
CA PHE A 270 29.46 27.20 21.00
C PHE A 270 29.48 26.39 19.69
N ALA A 271 29.92 25.14 19.78
CA ALA A 271 30.04 24.23 18.64
C ALA A 271 28.72 23.50 18.36
N ARG A 272 28.50 23.14 17.10
CA ARG A 272 27.32 22.40 16.64
C ARG A 272 27.78 21.28 15.72
N HIS A 273 27.40 20.06 16.06
CA HIS A 273 27.76 18.90 15.28
C HIS A 273 26.53 18.03 15.04
N GLU A 274 26.26 17.74 13.78
CA GLU A 274 25.25 16.75 13.40
C GLU A 274 25.95 15.39 13.30
N LEU A 275 25.47 14.42 14.08
CA LEU A 275 26.05 13.09 14.13
C LEU A 275 25.73 12.34 12.83
N THR A 276 26.77 12.08 12.04
CA THR A 276 26.67 11.20 10.88
C THR A 276 26.30 9.78 11.32
N ALA A 277 25.32 9.18 10.66
CA ALA A 277 24.85 7.84 10.99
C ALA A 277 25.94 6.80 10.69
N THR A 278 26.47 6.16 11.74
CA THR A 278 27.41 5.03 11.61
C THR A 278 26.70 3.79 11.04
N ASP A 279 27.37 3.04 10.17
CA ASP A 279 26.82 1.76 9.67
C ASP A 279 26.54 0.80 10.84
N PRO A 280 25.27 0.40 11.06
CA PRO A 280 24.89 -0.52 12.12
C PRO A 280 25.63 -1.86 12.04
N LEU A 281 26.03 -2.32 10.85
CA LEU A 281 26.80 -3.56 10.70
C LEU A 281 28.19 -3.44 11.33
N VAL A 282 28.85 -2.28 11.16
CA VAL A 282 30.17 -2.02 11.77
C VAL A 282 30.05 -1.99 13.29
N VAL A 283 28.98 -1.38 13.82
CA VAL A 283 28.70 -1.37 15.27
C VAL A 283 28.47 -2.79 15.79
N LEU A 284 27.70 -3.61 15.07
CA LEU A 284 27.43 -5.00 15.43
C LEU A 284 28.71 -5.83 15.39
N GLU A 285 29.49 -5.75 14.31
CA GLU A 285 30.77 -6.46 14.17
C GLU A 285 31.74 -6.11 15.31
N ARG A 286 31.88 -4.82 15.63
CA ARG A 286 32.73 -4.35 16.73
C ARG A 286 32.28 -4.93 18.07
N ARG A 287 30.97 -4.98 18.32
CA ARG A 287 30.39 -5.48 19.57
C ARG A 287 30.50 -7.00 19.72
N VAL A 288 30.45 -7.76 18.62
CA VAL A 288 30.54 -9.23 18.66
C VAL A 288 31.98 -9.73 18.60
N LEU A 289 32.83 -9.10 17.79
CA LEU A 289 34.17 -9.61 17.48
C LEU A 289 35.32 -8.81 18.13
N GLY A 290 35.02 -7.67 18.76
CA GLY A 290 36.02 -6.82 19.43
C GLY A 290 36.88 -5.99 18.48
N HIS A 291 38.07 -5.60 18.93
CA HIS A 291 38.91 -4.60 18.26
C HIS A 291 39.64 -5.08 17.00
N ALA A 292 39.95 -6.36 16.93
CA ALA A 292 40.78 -6.97 15.87
C ALA A 292 40.22 -8.34 15.46
N PRO A 293 39.10 -8.38 14.73
CA PRO A 293 38.46 -9.63 14.34
C PRO A 293 39.29 -10.43 13.33
N GLU A 294 39.45 -11.73 13.60
CA GLU A 294 40.00 -12.67 12.61
C GLU A 294 39.10 -12.73 11.35
N PRO A 295 39.68 -12.82 10.14
CA PRO A 295 38.91 -12.86 8.89
C PRO A 295 37.84 -13.97 8.87
N GLU A 296 38.16 -15.15 9.38
CA GLU A 296 37.24 -16.29 9.45
C GLU A 296 36.07 -16.06 10.41
N ALA A 297 36.30 -15.39 11.54
CA ALA A 297 35.26 -15.04 12.49
C ALA A 297 34.28 -14.03 11.87
N ARG A 298 34.80 -13.04 11.12
CA ARG A 298 33.97 -12.10 10.34
C ARG A 298 33.13 -12.81 9.28
N SER A 299 33.72 -13.73 8.51
CA SER A 299 32.97 -14.49 7.50
C SER A 299 31.86 -15.35 8.11
N ARG A 300 32.11 -16.00 9.25
CA ARG A 300 31.09 -16.77 9.99
C ARG A 300 29.95 -15.88 10.48
N LEU A 301 30.26 -14.71 11.04
CA LEU A 301 29.25 -13.75 11.49
C LEU A 301 28.39 -13.27 10.31
N HIS A 302 28.98 -12.89 9.18
CA HIS A 302 28.20 -12.49 8.00
C HIS A 302 27.30 -13.62 7.46
N ALA A 303 27.79 -14.86 7.44
CA ALA A 303 26.97 -16.00 7.04
C ALA A 303 25.75 -16.17 7.98
N LEU A 304 25.96 -16.06 9.29
CA LEU A 304 24.89 -16.09 10.28
C LEU A 304 23.88 -14.95 10.07
N LEU A 305 24.36 -13.71 9.95
CA LEU A 305 23.50 -12.53 9.73
C LEU A 305 22.73 -12.58 8.41
N THR A 306 23.31 -13.21 7.38
CA THR A 306 22.64 -13.39 6.07
C THR A 306 21.56 -14.47 6.17
N SER A 307 21.88 -15.62 6.78
CA SER A 307 20.92 -16.73 6.94
C SER A 307 19.70 -16.35 7.80
N THR A 308 19.88 -15.45 8.76
CA THR A 308 18.81 -14.95 9.65
C THR A 308 18.14 -13.66 9.15
N ASN A 309 18.52 -13.14 7.98
CA ASN A 309 18.06 -11.85 7.45
C ASN A 309 18.34 -10.62 8.35
N ALA A 310 19.26 -10.72 9.32
CA ALA A 310 19.64 -9.62 10.21
C ALA A 310 20.21 -8.41 9.45
N VAL A 311 20.97 -8.67 8.37
CA VAL A 311 21.49 -7.61 7.49
C VAL A 311 20.35 -6.80 6.87
N LYS A 312 19.29 -7.47 6.42
CA LYS A 312 18.11 -6.81 5.85
C LYS A 312 17.40 -5.98 6.93
N ALA A 313 17.20 -6.55 8.12
CA ALA A 313 16.54 -5.87 9.23
C ALA A 313 17.28 -4.60 9.69
N LEU A 314 18.61 -4.62 9.75
CA LEU A 314 19.41 -3.43 10.09
C LEU A 314 19.39 -2.36 8.99
N ARG A 315 19.27 -2.74 7.71
CA ARG A 315 19.07 -1.77 6.61
C ARG A 315 17.69 -1.13 6.64
N GLU A 316 16.67 -1.90 7.04
CA GLU A 316 15.30 -1.45 7.25
C GLU A 316 15.22 -0.48 8.46
N GLN A 317 15.93 -0.78 9.56
CA GLN A 317 16.01 0.05 10.78
C GLN A 317 17.45 0.40 11.18
N PRO A 318 18.11 1.38 10.53
CA PRO A 318 19.54 1.62 10.69
C PRO A 318 19.89 2.48 11.90
N ALA A 319 19.53 2.03 13.10
CA ALA A 319 19.93 2.69 14.34
C ALA A 319 20.97 1.86 15.10
N ALA A 320 22.00 2.51 15.65
CA ALA A 320 23.07 1.86 16.41
C ALA A 320 22.52 1.03 17.59
N ARG A 321 21.45 1.49 18.24
CA ARG A 321 20.77 0.72 19.30
C ARG A 321 20.28 -0.66 18.84
N HIS A 322 19.87 -0.80 17.59
CA HIS A 322 19.38 -2.06 17.04
C HIS A 322 20.55 -3.02 16.76
N ALA A 323 21.68 -2.49 16.28
CA ALA A 323 22.92 -3.25 16.16
C ALA A 323 23.42 -3.76 17.51
N VAL A 324 23.43 -2.90 18.53
CA VAL A 324 23.83 -3.28 19.90
C VAL A 324 22.89 -4.37 20.44
N ARG A 325 21.57 -4.21 20.30
CA ARG A 325 20.60 -5.23 20.75
C ARG A 325 20.83 -6.59 20.07
N LEU A 326 21.06 -6.62 18.76
CA LEU A 326 21.35 -7.87 18.05
C LEU A 326 22.71 -8.45 18.46
N ALA A 327 23.73 -7.61 18.65
CA ALA A 327 25.03 -8.04 19.15
C ALA A 327 24.91 -8.70 20.53
N SER A 328 24.14 -8.11 21.45
CA SER A 328 23.88 -8.71 22.78
C SER A 328 23.21 -10.08 22.68
N VAL A 329 22.28 -10.27 21.74
CA VAL A 329 21.63 -11.58 21.52
C VAL A 329 22.63 -12.61 21.00
N ILE A 330 23.53 -12.21 20.08
CA ILE A 330 24.57 -13.08 19.54
C ILE A 330 25.58 -13.46 20.64
N SER A 331 26.07 -12.48 21.41
CA SER A 331 27.03 -12.71 22.49
C SER A 331 26.46 -13.56 23.62
N ALA A 332 25.14 -13.56 23.81
CA ALA A 332 24.44 -14.38 24.79
C ALA A 332 23.96 -15.75 24.25
N ASP A 333 24.29 -16.10 22.99
CA ASP A 333 23.80 -17.30 22.29
C ASP A 333 22.27 -17.44 22.31
N GLY A 334 21.57 -16.31 22.16
CA GLY A 334 20.11 -16.23 22.17
C GLY A 334 19.47 -16.47 20.79
N ASP A 335 18.14 -16.42 20.75
CA ASP A 335 17.37 -16.56 19.50
C ASP A 335 17.49 -15.30 18.62
N LEU A 336 18.48 -15.32 17.72
CA LEU A 336 18.70 -14.26 16.74
C LEU A 336 17.53 -14.14 15.75
N ALA A 337 16.89 -15.25 15.36
CA ALA A 337 15.78 -15.22 14.41
C ALA A 337 14.57 -14.50 15.01
N GLY A 338 14.24 -14.81 16.27
CA GLY A 338 13.21 -14.09 17.03
C GLY A 338 13.53 -12.61 17.23
N ALA A 339 14.79 -12.28 17.55
CA ALA A 339 15.23 -10.89 17.70
C ALA A 339 15.14 -10.10 16.37
N VAL A 340 15.50 -10.72 15.25
CA VAL A 340 15.35 -10.13 13.90
C VAL A 340 13.87 -9.95 13.55
N ALA A 341 13.02 -10.94 13.82
CA ALA A 341 11.57 -10.82 13.59
C ALA A 341 10.96 -9.65 14.38
N ALA A 342 11.32 -9.53 15.67
CA ALA A 342 10.89 -8.42 16.52
C ALA A 342 11.42 -7.05 16.05
N LEU A 343 12.64 -7.00 15.49
CA LEU A 343 13.17 -5.77 14.89
C LEU A 343 12.45 -5.42 13.58
N ARG A 344 11.98 -6.39 12.81
CA ARG A 344 11.26 -6.14 11.56
C ARG A 344 9.79 -5.80 11.77
N ASP A 345 9.25 -5.99 12.98
CA ASP A 345 7.89 -5.55 13.33
C ASP A 345 7.83 -4.02 13.53
N PRO A 346 7.13 -3.28 12.66
CA PRO A 346 7.02 -1.82 12.77
C PRO A 346 5.99 -1.34 13.81
N SER A 347 5.22 -2.23 14.45
CA SER A 347 4.04 -1.86 15.25
C SER A 347 4.37 -0.89 16.38
N ASP A 348 5.45 -1.15 17.13
CA ASP A 348 5.90 -0.28 18.22
C ASP A 348 6.44 1.06 17.74
N GLN A 349 7.16 1.04 16.61
CA GLN A 349 7.69 2.24 15.98
C GLN A 349 6.55 3.17 15.54
N VAL A 350 5.54 2.62 14.85
CA VAL A 350 4.36 3.37 14.39
C VAL A 350 3.57 3.92 15.58
N ARG A 351 3.30 3.08 16.59
CA ARG A 351 2.59 3.51 17.81
C ARG A 351 3.31 4.64 18.55
N SER A 352 4.62 4.54 18.72
CA SER A 352 5.44 5.59 19.34
C SER A 352 5.42 6.88 18.52
N TRP A 353 5.49 6.76 17.18
CA TRP A 353 5.44 7.89 16.28
C TRP A 353 4.10 8.65 16.35
N PHE A 354 2.95 7.95 16.27
CA PHE A 354 1.61 8.55 16.37
C PHE A 354 1.33 9.18 17.74
N ARG A 355 1.91 8.64 18.82
CA ARG A 355 1.83 9.26 20.15
C ARG A 355 2.51 10.63 20.19
N ARG A 356 3.67 10.75 19.52
CA ARG A 356 4.49 11.97 19.47
C ARG A 356 3.97 12.98 18.42
N HIS A 357 3.52 12.52 17.26
CA HIS A 357 3.11 13.36 16.13
C HIS A 357 1.60 13.27 15.91
N ARG A 358 0.86 14.21 16.50
CA ARG A 358 -0.60 14.32 16.36
C ARG A 358 -1.06 15.40 15.38
N ALA A 359 -0.12 16.16 14.83
CA ALA A 359 -0.41 17.23 13.89
C ALA A 359 -1.06 16.66 12.60
N PRO A 360 -2.19 17.21 12.13
CA PRO A 360 -2.91 16.71 10.96
C PRO A 360 -2.03 16.61 9.71
N GLU A 361 -1.06 17.50 9.53
CA GLU A 361 -0.15 17.52 8.38
C GLU A 361 0.75 16.28 8.37
N ALA A 362 1.33 15.95 9.53
CA ALA A 362 2.21 14.79 9.68
C ALA A 362 1.43 13.49 9.45
N VAL A 363 0.22 13.40 10.03
CA VAL A 363 -0.68 12.24 9.87
C VAL A 363 -1.14 12.09 8.42
N ALA A 364 -1.52 13.19 7.76
CA ALA A 364 -1.97 13.18 6.38
C ALA A 364 -0.88 12.69 5.42
N PHE A 365 0.35 13.16 5.58
CA PHE A 365 1.46 12.71 4.73
C PHE A 365 1.87 11.26 5.00
N ALA A 366 1.89 10.84 6.27
CA ALA A 366 2.15 9.44 6.62
C ALA A 366 1.09 8.50 6.02
N LEU A 367 -0.18 8.87 6.07
CA LEU A 367 -1.28 8.10 5.47
C LEU A 367 -1.24 8.10 3.94
N ALA A 368 -1.00 9.26 3.32
CA ALA A 368 -0.89 9.35 1.86
C ALA A 368 0.29 8.52 1.33
N SER A 369 1.42 8.54 2.05
CA SER A 369 2.59 7.71 1.73
C SER A 369 2.29 6.21 1.91
N ALA A 370 1.48 5.85 2.92
CA ALA A 370 1.06 4.48 3.17
C ALA A 370 0.10 3.94 2.10
N VAL A 371 -0.81 4.77 1.60
CA VAL A 371 -1.71 4.40 0.51
C VAL A 371 -0.97 4.36 -0.83
N LEU A 372 -0.14 5.37 -1.11
CA LEU A 372 0.47 5.60 -2.43
C LEU A 372 1.97 5.30 -2.43
N GLU A 373 2.41 4.32 -1.63
CA GLU A 373 3.80 3.85 -1.65
C GLU A 373 4.21 3.49 -3.09
N GLU A 374 5.47 3.74 -3.47
CA GLU A 374 6.05 3.63 -4.81
C GLU A 374 5.59 4.68 -5.83
N SER A 375 4.64 5.56 -5.49
CA SER A 375 4.23 6.67 -6.37
C SER A 375 5.22 7.84 -6.31
N SER A 376 5.11 8.77 -7.26
CA SER A 376 5.95 9.97 -7.27
C SER A 376 5.70 10.84 -6.03
N TYR A 377 6.73 11.55 -5.55
CA TYR A 377 6.59 12.47 -4.42
C TYR A 377 5.45 13.48 -4.62
N LEU A 378 5.30 14.05 -5.83
CA LEU A 378 4.26 15.04 -6.11
C LEU A 378 2.85 14.44 -6.01
N THR A 379 2.65 13.21 -6.50
CA THR A 379 1.38 12.48 -6.37
C THR A 379 1.03 12.25 -4.90
N VAL A 380 2.02 11.84 -4.10
CA VAL A 380 1.84 11.60 -2.65
C VAL A 380 1.56 12.90 -1.89
N ALA A 381 2.32 13.97 -2.18
CA ALA A 381 2.14 15.27 -1.55
C ALA A 381 0.77 15.87 -1.87
N GLU A 382 0.30 15.80 -3.13
CA GLU A 382 -1.03 16.26 -3.51
C GLU A 382 -2.14 15.48 -2.78
N ALA A 383 -2.00 14.15 -2.70
CA ALA A 383 -2.93 13.32 -1.94
C ALA A 383 -2.92 13.66 -0.44
N ALA A 384 -1.75 13.98 0.12
CA ALA A 384 -1.58 14.41 1.51
C ALA A 384 -2.24 15.77 1.78
N VAL A 385 -2.11 16.76 0.87
CA VAL A 385 -2.80 18.06 0.98
C VAL A 385 -4.32 17.85 0.99
N ARG A 386 -4.84 17.01 0.10
CA ARG A 386 -6.29 16.71 0.03
C ARG A 386 -6.79 15.97 1.28
N LEU A 387 -5.96 15.12 1.87
CA LEU A 387 -6.29 14.44 3.13
C LEU A 387 -6.22 15.41 4.31
N HIS A 388 -5.19 16.26 4.38
CA HIS A 388 -5.07 17.30 5.40
C HIS A 388 -6.33 18.17 5.43
N ALA A 389 -6.76 18.69 4.28
CA ALA A 389 -7.98 19.49 4.15
C ALA A 389 -9.27 18.73 4.57
N ALA A 390 -9.28 17.40 4.50
CA ALA A 390 -10.40 16.58 4.98
C ALA A 390 -10.33 16.31 6.50
N LEU A 391 -9.12 16.36 7.08
CA LEU A 391 -8.87 16.17 8.51
C LEU A 391 -8.95 17.47 9.32
N THR A 392 -8.82 18.62 8.69
CA THR A 392 -8.87 19.93 9.35
C THR A 392 -10.17 20.67 9.03
N PRO A 393 -10.67 21.52 9.94
CA PRO A 393 -11.74 22.45 9.60
C PRO A 393 -11.26 23.43 8.51
N PRO A 394 -12.16 23.95 7.66
CA PRO A 394 -11.79 24.89 6.62
C PRO A 394 -11.25 26.19 7.24
N GLU A 395 -10.01 26.53 6.89
CA GLU A 395 -9.35 27.76 7.35
C GLU A 395 -9.36 28.85 6.27
N PRO A 396 -9.36 30.14 6.67
CA PRO A 396 -9.51 31.27 5.75
C PRO A 396 -8.28 31.55 4.87
N ALA A 397 -7.11 31.02 5.20
CA ALA A 397 -5.89 31.16 4.40
C ALA A 397 -5.16 29.80 4.26
N PRO A 398 -4.62 29.47 3.08
CA PRO A 398 -3.92 28.22 2.88
C PRO A 398 -2.58 28.21 3.64
N PHE A 399 -2.34 27.16 4.43
CA PHE A 399 -1.02 26.90 5.03
C PHE A 399 0.01 26.54 3.96
N ASP A 400 1.24 27.05 4.10
CA ASP A 400 2.39 26.62 3.31
C ASP A 400 2.87 25.24 3.80
N LEU A 401 2.26 24.18 3.26
CA LEU A 401 2.58 22.80 3.61
C LEU A 401 3.85 22.32 2.91
N ARG A 402 4.94 22.22 3.66
CA ARG A 402 6.25 21.73 3.17
C ARG A 402 6.56 20.34 3.72
N PHE A 403 6.04 19.31 3.05
CA PHE A 403 6.29 17.93 3.47
C PHE A 403 7.74 17.47 3.25
N ALA A 404 8.40 17.98 2.21
CA ALA A 404 9.79 17.65 1.90
C ALA A 404 10.73 18.00 3.07
N ASP A 405 10.53 19.15 3.70
CA ASP A 405 11.35 19.63 4.83
C ASP A 405 11.23 18.72 6.07
N ARG A 406 10.17 17.90 6.14
CA ARG A 406 9.90 16.98 7.26
C ARG A 406 10.42 15.56 7.01
N LEU A 407 10.74 15.22 5.76
CA LEU A 407 11.33 13.94 5.39
C LEU A 407 12.72 13.82 6.05
N GLY A 408 13.02 12.67 6.64
CA GLY A 408 14.30 12.44 7.32
C GLY A 408 14.37 12.93 8.77
N HIS A 409 13.47 13.79 9.25
CA HIS A 409 13.42 14.22 10.66
C HIS A 409 12.22 13.65 11.39
N GLU A 410 11.00 14.00 10.97
CA GLU A 410 9.76 13.46 11.55
C GLU A 410 9.48 12.04 11.04
N GLN A 411 9.80 11.78 9.78
CA GLN A 411 9.43 10.56 9.07
C GLN A 411 10.64 9.86 8.46
N GLN A 412 11.64 9.57 9.30
CA GLN A 412 12.89 8.88 8.92
C GLN A 412 12.70 7.54 8.19
N TRP A 413 11.53 6.95 8.36
CA TRP A 413 11.13 5.65 7.83
C TRP A 413 10.53 5.75 6.41
N ILE A 414 10.34 6.97 5.88
CA ILE A 414 10.00 7.28 4.49
C ILE A 414 11.28 7.73 3.77
N ARG A 415 11.52 7.22 2.56
CA ARG A 415 12.63 7.61 1.68
C ARG A 415 12.10 8.06 0.32
N LEU A 416 12.82 8.99 -0.30
CA LEU A 416 12.68 9.29 -1.71
C LEU A 416 13.76 8.54 -2.47
N GLU A 417 13.38 7.52 -3.22
CA GLU A 417 14.31 6.82 -4.09
C GLU A 417 14.32 7.51 -5.46
N ALA A 418 15.50 8.01 -5.85
CA ALA A 418 15.71 8.50 -7.19
C ALA A 418 15.52 7.34 -8.18
N ALA A 419 14.84 7.61 -9.30
CA ALA A 419 14.63 6.60 -10.33
C ALA A 419 15.95 6.34 -11.07
N GLY A 420 16.74 5.39 -10.54
CA GLY A 420 18.06 5.04 -11.04
C GLY A 420 18.65 3.76 -10.45
N SER A 421 17.98 3.12 -9.49
CA SER A 421 18.33 1.78 -8.98
C SER A 421 17.86 0.65 -9.89
N ASP A 422 16.93 0.92 -10.81
CA ASP A 422 16.47 0.00 -11.84
C ASP A 422 16.93 0.53 -13.22
N PRO A 423 17.75 -0.25 -13.98
CA PRO A 423 18.24 0.14 -15.30
C PRO A 423 17.13 0.48 -16.31
N LEU A 424 15.90 -0.01 -16.10
CA LEU A 424 14.74 0.26 -16.95
C LEU A 424 13.96 1.53 -16.55
N ALA A 425 14.24 2.11 -15.38
CA ALA A 425 13.57 3.29 -14.83
C ALA A 425 14.51 4.50 -14.68
N ALA A 426 15.71 4.44 -15.25
CA ALA A 426 16.67 5.54 -15.21
C ALA A 426 16.05 6.82 -15.81
N GLY A 427 15.76 7.82 -14.96
CA GLY A 427 15.23 9.13 -15.35
C GLY A 427 13.79 9.47 -14.94
N GLY A 428 13.11 8.60 -14.18
CA GLY A 428 11.79 8.92 -13.59
C GLY A 428 11.83 9.89 -12.38
N PRO A 429 10.69 10.48 -11.97
CA PRO A 429 10.62 11.28 -10.75
C PRO A 429 10.91 10.43 -9.50
N PRO A 430 11.41 11.04 -8.41
CA PRO A 430 11.68 10.31 -7.17
C PRO A 430 10.39 9.66 -6.63
N ARG A 431 10.50 8.39 -6.24
CA ARG A 431 9.39 7.59 -5.70
C ARG A 431 9.46 7.52 -4.18
N VAL A 432 8.29 7.63 -3.55
CA VAL A 432 8.16 7.50 -2.08
C VAL A 432 8.16 6.03 -1.71
N ARG A 433 9.07 5.59 -0.83
CA ARG A 433 9.13 4.21 -0.32
C ARG A 433 9.27 4.18 1.19
N TYR A 434 8.71 3.17 1.83
CA TYR A 434 9.08 2.87 3.21
C TYR A 434 10.38 2.08 3.26
N ARG A 435 11.14 2.27 4.35
CA ARG A 435 12.34 1.46 4.60
C ARG A 435 12.04 -0.01 4.81
N ASN A 436 10.84 -0.32 5.31
CA ASN A 436 10.32 -1.66 5.56
C ASN A 436 8.94 -1.75 4.91
N ALA A 437 8.71 -2.78 4.09
CA ALA A 437 7.47 -3.01 3.36
C ALA A 437 6.23 -3.15 4.26
N LEU A 438 6.40 -3.49 5.55
CA LEU A 438 5.31 -3.63 6.51
C LEU A 438 4.91 -2.29 7.15
N LEU A 439 5.73 -1.25 7.04
CA LEU A 439 5.46 0.05 7.69
C LEU A 439 4.18 0.69 7.16
N GLY A 440 3.99 0.74 5.84
CA GLY A 440 2.77 1.30 5.24
C GLY A 440 1.52 0.59 5.77
N GLN A 441 1.57 -0.74 5.86
CA GLN A 441 0.46 -1.54 6.40
C GLN A 441 0.18 -1.21 7.87
N ALA A 442 1.22 -1.18 8.70
CA ALA A 442 1.09 -0.87 10.13
C ALA A 442 0.56 0.55 10.37
N VAL A 443 0.94 1.52 9.54
CA VAL A 443 0.38 2.89 9.58
C VAL A 443 -1.09 2.90 9.29
N LEU A 444 -1.52 2.25 8.20
CA LEU A 444 -2.93 2.20 7.81
C LEU A 444 -3.77 1.56 8.92
N VAL A 445 -3.33 0.39 9.41
CA VAL A 445 -4.03 -0.35 10.47
C VAL A 445 -4.07 0.46 11.78
N HIS A 446 -2.94 1.07 12.18
CA HIS A 446 -2.88 1.86 13.41
C HIS A 446 -3.73 3.13 13.32
N ALA A 447 -3.64 3.88 12.23
CA ALA A 447 -4.43 5.08 12.02
C ALA A 447 -5.92 4.77 11.95
N TRP A 448 -6.32 3.69 11.27
CA TRP A 448 -7.71 3.23 11.25
C TRP A 448 -8.25 2.92 12.64
N SER A 449 -7.42 2.32 13.48
CA SER A 449 -7.79 1.95 14.84
C SER A 449 -7.83 3.14 15.81
N THR A 450 -7.06 4.21 15.55
CA THR A 450 -6.88 5.33 16.50
C THR A 450 -7.54 6.64 16.10
N LEU A 451 -7.82 6.87 14.82
CA LEU A 451 -8.42 8.10 14.31
C LEU A 451 -9.96 8.05 14.38
N ASP A 452 -10.51 7.82 15.58
CA ASP A 452 -11.94 7.51 15.78
C ASP A 452 -12.89 8.49 15.09
N GLY A 453 -12.70 9.80 15.31
CA GLY A 453 -13.55 10.85 14.76
C GLY A 453 -13.24 11.25 13.31
N ARG A 454 -12.24 10.63 12.66
CA ARG A 454 -11.77 11.02 11.32
C ARG A 454 -11.86 9.89 10.29
N ARG A 455 -12.32 8.70 10.67
CA ARG A 455 -12.49 7.54 9.76
C ARG A 455 -13.29 7.89 8.50
N GLU A 456 -14.36 8.65 8.64
CA GLU A 456 -15.19 9.10 7.52
C GLU A 456 -14.44 9.97 6.50
N ALA A 457 -13.66 10.94 7.01
CA ALA A 457 -12.84 11.80 6.16
C ALA A 457 -11.81 10.97 5.39
N VAL A 458 -11.20 9.98 6.04
CA VAL A 458 -10.25 9.05 5.41
C VAL A 458 -10.94 8.19 4.35
N LEU A 459 -12.12 7.63 4.63
CA LEU A 459 -12.87 6.82 3.65
C LEU A 459 -13.31 7.63 2.43
N GLU A 460 -13.79 8.86 2.64
CA GLU A 460 -14.20 9.74 1.54
C GLU A 460 -13.00 10.21 0.71
N TRP A 461 -11.86 10.48 1.36
CA TRP A 461 -10.61 10.73 0.66
C TRP A 461 -10.16 9.51 -0.17
N LEU A 462 -10.22 8.30 0.41
CA LEU A 462 -9.86 7.06 -0.28
C LEU A 462 -10.80 6.79 -1.46
N ARG A 463 -12.11 7.02 -1.29
CA ARG A 463 -13.12 6.93 -2.37
C ARG A 463 -12.81 7.87 -3.53
N ARG A 464 -12.33 9.09 -3.26
CA ARG A 464 -11.87 10.02 -4.31
C ARG A 464 -10.65 9.51 -5.06
N LEU A 465 -9.72 8.81 -4.39
CA LEU A 465 -8.57 8.19 -5.06
C LEU A 465 -8.98 7.03 -5.99
N LEU A 466 -10.07 6.31 -5.68
CA LEU A 466 -10.59 5.25 -6.56
C LEU A 466 -11.11 5.78 -7.90
N GLY A 467 -11.48 7.06 -7.97
CA GLY A 467 -11.89 7.76 -9.21
C GLY A 467 -10.75 8.53 -9.88
N HIS A 468 -9.49 8.33 -9.47
CA HIS A 468 -8.35 9.06 -10.02
C HIS A 468 -8.04 8.64 -11.47
N ARG A 469 -7.55 9.57 -12.30
CA ARG A 469 -7.21 9.29 -13.72
C ARG A 469 -6.04 8.31 -13.89
N ASP A 470 -5.13 8.32 -12.93
CA ASP A 470 -3.99 7.39 -12.87
C ASP A 470 -4.43 6.04 -12.31
N LEU A 471 -4.25 4.97 -13.09
CA LEU A 471 -4.59 3.60 -12.73
C LEU A 471 -3.71 3.06 -11.58
N GLU A 472 -2.46 3.52 -11.45
CA GLU A 472 -1.58 3.11 -10.36
C GLU A 472 -2.11 3.64 -9.02
N VAL A 473 -2.56 4.90 -8.98
CA VAL A 473 -3.21 5.51 -7.81
C VAL A 473 -4.48 4.74 -7.42
N ARG A 474 -5.32 4.38 -8.40
CA ARG A 474 -6.54 3.59 -8.16
C ARG A 474 -6.24 2.21 -7.60
N ALA A 475 -5.27 1.51 -8.18
CA ALA A 475 -4.84 0.18 -7.75
C ALA A 475 -4.34 0.21 -6.29
N ARG A 476 -3.47 1.18 -5.99
CA ARG A 476 -2.90 1.38 -4.64
C ARG A 476 -3.95 1.72 -3.59
N ALA A 477 -4.88 2.62 -3.92
CA ALA A 477 -6.02 2.93 -3.05
C ALA A 477 -6.92 1.71 -2.79
N SER A 478 -7.14 0.85 -3.80
CA SER A 478 -7.92 -0.39 -3.66
C SER A 478 -7.23 -1.39 -2.73
N VAL A 479 -5.91 -1.55 -2.86
CA VAL A 479 -5.12 -2.41 -1.97
C VAL A 479 -5.10 -1.86 -0.54
N ALA A 480 -4.91 -0.56 -0.37
CA ALA A 480 -4.96 0.09 0.95
C ALA A 480 -6.31 -0.12 1.64
N ALA A 481 -7.42 -0.06 0.90
CA ALA A 481 -8.75 -0.39 1.44
C ALA A 481 -8.82 -1.84 1.95
N GLY A 482 -8.17 -2.78 1.25
CA GLY A 482 -8.02 -4.17 1.71
C GLY A 482 -7.18 -4.31 2.96
N VAL A 483 -6.09 -3.54 3.08
CA VAL A 483 -5.26 -3.49 4.29
C VAL A 483 -6.04 -2.92 5.48
N LEU A 484 -6.89 -1.89 5.28
CA LEU A 484 -7.78 -1.38 6.33
C LEU A 484 -8.77 -2.46 6.78
N ALA A 485 -9.26 -3.30 5.86
CA ALA A 485 -10.13 -4.42 6.16
C ALA A 485 -9.44 -5.57 6.93
N TRP A 486 -8.10 -5.59 7.03
CA TRP A 486 -7.40 -6.54 7.90
C TRP A 486 -7.61 -6.27 9.39
N ALA A 487 -7.74 -5.00 9.78
CA ALA A 487 -7.85 -4.62 11.18
C ALA A 487 -9.16 -5.15 11.81
N ASP A 488 -10.26 -5.00 11.07
CA ASP A 488 -11.58 -5.50 11.42
C ASP A 488 -12.37 -5.72 10.12
N HIS A 489 -12.36 -6.96 9.62
CA HIS A 489 -13.04 -7.28 8.37
C HIS A 489 -14.55 -7.09 8.47
N HIS A 490 -15.14 -7.39 9.64
CA HIS A 490 -16.58 -7.30 9.84
C HIS A 490 -17.03 -5.85 9.80
N TYR A 491 -16.32 -4.97 10.51
CA TYR A 491 -16.55 -3.54 10.45
C TYR A 491 -16.37 -2.99 9.03
N ALA A 492 -15.29 -3.39 8.32
CA ALA A 492 -15.05 -2.92 6.94
C ALA A 492 -16.16 -3.33 5.96
N VAL A 493 -16.67 -4.57 6.08
CA VAL A 493 -17.77 -5.09 5.26
C VAL A 493 -19.03 -4.25 5.41
N HIS A 494 -19.45 -4.00 6.66
CA HIS A 494 -20.64 -3.19 6.94
C HIS A 494 -20.42 -1.71 6.63
N ARG A 495 -19.23 -1.17 6.91
CA ARG A 495 -18.98 0.27 6.81
C ARG A 495 -18.84 0.75 5.37
N PHE A 496 -18.08 0.06 4.53
CA PHE A 496 -17.77 0.58 3.18
C PHE A 496 -17.72 -0.48 2.08
N LEU A 497 -17.28 -1.72 2.32
CA LEU A 497 -17.10 -2.68 1.22
C LEU A 497 -18.43 -3.08 0.56
N THR A 498 -19.49 -3.31 1.34
CA THR A 498 -20.82 -3.65 0.80
C THR A 498 -21.40 -2.49 -0.01
N GLY A 499 -21.20 -1.25 0.46
CA GLY A 499 -21.61 -0.05 -0.27
C GLY A 499 -20.86 0.13 -1.59
N TRP A 500 -19.55 -0.13 -1.59
CA TRP A 500 -18.72 -0.07 -2.80
C TRP A 500 -19.02 -1.21 -3.78
N ALA A 501 -19.23 -2.43 -3.28
CA ALA A 501 -19.56 -3.61 -4.09
C ALA A 501 -20.90 -3.49 -4.83
N GLY A 502 -21.87 -2.80 -4.23
CA GLY A 502 -23.18 -2.55 -4.85
C GLY A 502 -23.31 -1.18 -5.53
N SER A 503 -22.24 -0.38 -5.57
CA SER A 503 -22.21 0.96 -6.18
C SER A 503 -22.41 0.90 -7.69
N THR A 504 -22.98 1.92 -8.30
CA THR A 504 -23.06 2.08 -9.77
C THR A 504 -21.70 2.37 -10.40
N SER A 505 -20.76 2.92 -9.62
CA SER A 505 -19.38 3.19 -10.05
C SER A 505 -18.57 1.90 -10.22
N TRP A 506 -18.08 1.64 -11.43
CA TRP A 506 -17.23 0.47 -11.71
C TRP A 506 -15.91 0.47 -10.92
N PRO A 507 -15.18 1.59 -10.80
CA PRO A 507 -13.98 1.69 -9.98
C PRO A 507 -14.22 1.30 -8.52
N GLN A 508 -15.36 1.66 -7.93
CA GLN A 508 -15.68 1.29 -6.54
C GLN A 508 -15.96 -0.21 -6.40
N ARG A 509 -16.71 -0.81 -7.34
CA ARG A 509 -16.94 -2.26 -7.34
C ARG A 509 -15.63 -3.04 -7.49
N GLN A 510 -14.76 -2.58 -8.38
CA GLN A 510 -13.45 -3.18 -8.56
C GLN A 510 -12.59 -3.04 -7.29
N ALA A 511 -12.60 -1.86 -6.67
CA ALA A 511 -11.88 -1.64 -5.42
C ALA A 511 -12.38 -2.55 -4.29
N ALA A 512 -13.70 -2.78 -4.20
CA ALA A 512 -14.27 -3.73 -3.25
C ALA A 512 -13.81 -5.17 -3.52
N ALA A 513 -13.81 -5.61 -4.79
CA ALA A 513 -13.31 -6.93 -5.17
C ALA A 513 -11.83 -7.12 -4.81
N THR A 514 -10.99 -6.13 -5.14
CA THR A 514 -9.56 -6.13 -4.78
C THR A 514 -9.35 -6.09 -3.27
N ALA A 515 -10.08 -5.25 -2.55
CA ALA A 515 -9.97 -5.12 -1.10
C ALA A 515 -10.36 -6.43 -0.38
N LEU A 516 -11.43 -7.10 -0.84
CA LEU A 516 -11.79 -8.44 -0.36
C LEU A 516 -10.73 -9.47 -0.71
N GLY A 517 -10.11 -9.35 -1.89
CA GLY A 517 -8.99 -10.19 -2.30
C GLY A 517 -7.79 -10.10 -1.36
N VAL A 518 -7.40 -8.87 -1.00
CA VAL A 518 -6.35 -8.59 -0.02
C VAL A 518 -6.77 -9.00 1.40
N ALA A 519 -8.02 -8.75 1.79
CA ALA A 519 -8.52 -9.12 3.11
C ALA A 519 -8.57 -10.64 3.30
N GLY A 520 -9.00 -11.39 2.29
CA GLY A 520 -9.11 -12.84 2.35
C GLY A 520 -7.80 -13.59 2.08
N SER A 521 -6.69 -12.90 1.75
CA SER A 521 -5.37 -13.55 1.63
C SER A 521 -4.78 -13.95 2.99
N ARG A 522 -5.31 -13.40 4.08
CA ARG A 522 -4.96 -13.76 5.45
C ARG A 522 -5.75 -15.00 5.91
N PRO A 523 -5.09 -16.02 6.50
CA PRO A 523 -5.76 -17.23 6.94
C PRO A 523 -6.91 -16.97 7.91
N GLU A 524 -6.81 -15.94 8.75
CA GLU A 524 -7.80 -15.63 9.80
C GLU A 524 -9.15 -15.13 9.23
N SER A 525 -9.14 -14.45 8.09
CA SER A 525 -10.32 -13.85 7.45
C SER A 525 -10.75 -14.59 6.18
N ALA A 526 -9.96 -15.53 5.68
CA ALA A 526 -10.20 -16.21 4.41
C ALA A 526 -11.60 -16.86 4.32
N GLU A 527 -12.00 -17.65 5.33
CA GLU A 527 -13.31 -18.33 5.31
C GLU A 527 -14.47 -17.34 5.36
N ALA A 528 -14.41 -16.34 6.25
CA ALA A 528 -15.45 -15.32 6.36
C ALA A 528 -15.63 -14.53 5.05
N VAL A 529 -14.53 -14.24 4.34
CA VAL A 529 -14.58 -13.61 3.03
C VAL A 529 -15.24 -14.54 1.99
N TRP A 530 -14.90 -15.83 1.96
CA TRP A 530 -15.54 -16.78 1.05
C TRP A 530 -17.04 -16.94 1.30
N GLU A 531 -17.47 -16.98 2.56
CA GLU A 531 -18.88 -17.01 2.94
C GLU A 531 -19.61 -15.74 2.48
N LEU A 532 -18.98 -14.57 2.61
CA LEU A 532 -19.53 -13.31 2.13
C LEU A 532 -19.68 -13.32 0.60
N LEU A 533 -18.63 -13.71 -0.14
CA LEU A 533 -18.66 -13.79 -1.61
C LEU A 533 -19.74 -14.77 -2.08
N ASP A 534 -19.88 -15.90 -1.39
CA ASP A 534 -20.95 -16.86 -1.66
C ASP A 534 -22.33 -16.25 -1.43
N SER A 535 -22.52 -15.55 -0.30
CA SER A 535 -23.79 -14.88 0.00
C SER A 535 -24.17 -13.88 -1.10
N TRP A 536 -23.23 -13.05 -1.53
CA TRP A 536 -23.43 -12.04 -2.58
C TRP A 536 -23.74 -12.67 -3.93
N ALA A 537 -23.09 -13.79 -4.27
CA ALA A 537 -23.35 -14.50 -5.52
C ALA A 537 -24.77 -15.09 -5.58
N ARG A 538 -25.35 -15.45 -4.43
CA ARG A 538 -26.71 -16.02 -4.33
C ARG A 538 -27.82 -14.97 -4.20
N SER A 539 -27.52 -13.73 -3.83
CA SER A 539 -28.53 -12.73 -3.45
C SER A 539 -29.43 -12.28 -4.59
N GLY A 540 -30.70 -12.02 -4.22
CA GLY A 540 -31.95 -11.76 -4.97
C GLY A 540 -31.88 -11.44 -6.47
N SER A 541 -32.63 -10.44 -6.94
CA SER A 541 -32.77 -10.10 -8.37
C SER A 541 -32.65 -8.60 -8.67
N SER A 542 -32.53 -7.77 -7.63
CA SER A 542 -32.42 -6.31 -7.77
C SER A 542 -31.12 -5.90 -8.46
N ALA A 543 -31.08 -4.71 -9.06
CA ALA A 543 -29.86 -4.16 -9.66
C ALA A 543 -28.68 -4.10 -8.67
N TYR A 544 -28.97 -3.78 -7.40
CA TYR A 544 -27.98 -3.76 -6.33
C TYR A 544 -27.38 -5.14 -6.06
N GLU A 545 -28.22 -6.18 -5.91
CA GLU A 545 -27.76 -7.56 -5.67
C GLU A 545 -27.01 -8.13 -6.88
N ARG A 546 -27.41 -7.79 -8.11
CA ARG A 546 -26.64 -8.13 -9.32
C ARG A 546 -25.22 -7.56 -9.28
N ARG A 547 -25.07 -6.31 -8.83
CA ARG A 547 -23.76 -5.66 -8.67
C ARG A 547 -22.92 -6.32 -7.58
N LEU A 548 -23.54 -6.75 -6.48
CA LEU A 548 -22.86 -7.56 -5.46
C LEU A 548 -22.37 -8.89 -6.03
N ALA A 549 -23.21 -9.62 -6.77
CA ALA A 549 -22.84 -10.88 -7.42
C ALA A 549 -21.72 -10.70 -8.45
N GLY A 550 -21.77 -9.63 -9.24
CA GLY A 550 -20.70 -9.28 -10.19
C GLY A 550 -19.38 -8.94 -9.49
N THR A 551 -19.43 -8.20 -8.38
CA THR A 551 -18.25 -7.93 -7.54
C THR A 551 -17.70 -9.22 -6.94
N ALA A 552 -18.57 -10.14 -6.49
CA ALA A 552 -18.15 -11.42 -5.95
C ALA A 552 -17.44 -12.29 -7.00
N ALA A 553 -17.95 -12.32 -8.24
CA ALA A 553 -17.31 -13.00 -9.35
C ALA A 553 -15.91 -12.44 -9.68
N ASN A 554 -15.76 -11.11 -9.68
CA ASN A 554 -14.47 -10.46 -9.89
C ASN A 554 -13.46 -10.78 -8.75
N ALA A 555 -13.91 -10.74 -7.49
CA ALA A 555 -13.06 -11.08 -6.34
C ALA A 555 -12.62 -12.56 -6.36
N ALA A 556 -13.55 -13.46 -6.70
CA ALA A 556 -13.27 -14.89 -6.85
C ALA A 556 -12.27 -15.17 -7.98
N GLY A 557 -12.29 -14.40 -9.07
CA GLY A 557 -11.31 -14.51 -10.16
C GLY A 557 -9.93 -13.92 -9.85
N GLY A 558 -9.83 -13.07 -8.81
CA GLY A 558 -8.58 -12.43 -8.38
C GLY A 558 -7.66 -13.34 -7.55
N ILE A 559 -6.84 -12.73 -6.69
CA ILE A 559 -5.83 -13.43 -5.87
C ILE A 559 -6.39 -14.56 -4.98
N LEU A 560 -7.66 -14.49 -4.54
CA LEU A 560 -8.29 -15.54 -3.73
C LEU A 560 -8.48 -16.83 -4.51
N GLY A 561 -8.98 -16.73 -5.75
CA GLY A 561 -9.20 -17.90 -6.60
C GLY A 561 -7.91 -18.56 -7.04
N ARG A 562 -6.79 -17.82 -7.08
CA ARG A 562 -5.48 -18.43 -7.25
C ARG A 562 -5.17 -19.44 -6.13
N GLY A 563 -5.51 -19.13 -4.88
CA GLY A 563 -5.27 -19.98 -3.72
C GLY A 563 -6.28 -21.12 -3.55
N ALA A 564 -7.54 -20.88 -3.90
CA ALA A 564 -8.64 -21.85 -3.76
C ALA A 564 -9.53 -21.87 -5.03
N PRO A 565 -9.04 -22.47 -6.14
CA PRO A 565 -9.73 -22.41 -7.43
C PRO A 565 -11.10 -23.10 -7.43
N GLU A 566 -11.30 -24.14 -6.61
CA GLU A 566 -12.58 -24.84 -6.48
C GLU A 566 -13.65 -23.94 -5.84
N LYS A 567 -13.29 -23.17 -4.82
CA LYS A 567 -14.19 -22.18 -4.19
C LYS A 567 -14.51 -21.05 -5.16
N ALA A 568 -13.52 -20.57 -5.91
CA ALA A 568 -13.73 -19.54 -6.92
C ALA A 568 -14.73 -19.97 -7.98
N VAL A 569 -14.54 -21.16 -8.55
CA VAL A 569 -15.44 -21.76 -9.52
C VAL A 569 -16.86 -21.92 -8.96
N ALA A 570 -17.01 -22.31 -7.69
CA ALA A 570 -18.33 -22.40 -7.05
C ALA A 570 -19.04 -21.04 -6.94
N VAL A 571 -18.31 -19.97 -6.59
CA VAL A 571 -18.84 -18.59 -6.58
C VAL A 571 -19.22 -18.13 -7.99
N LEU A 572 -18.35 -18.37 -8.98
CA LEU A 572 -18.62 -18.03 -10.38
C LEU A 572 -19.88 -18.73 -10.90
N ARG A 573 -20.07 -20.02 -10.56
CA ARG A 573 -21.29 -20.77 -10.90
C ARG A 573 -22.54 -20.10 -10.35
N ARG A 574 -22.53 -19.77 -9.06
CA ARG A 574 -23.68 -19.16 -8.36
C ARG A 574 -23.99 -17.78 -8.91
N ALA A 575 -22.97 -16.98 -9.21
CA ALA A 575 -23.15 -15.69 -9.85
C ALA A 575 -23.73 -15.81 -11.28
N LEU A 576 -23.45 -16.90 -12.00
CA LEU A 576 -23.95 -17.15 -13.36
C LEU A 576 -25.41 -17.69 -13.37
N ASP A 577 -25.75 -18.48 -12.36
CA ASP A 577 -27.03 -19.20 -12.22
C ASP A 577 -28.16 -18.29 -11.69
N ARG A 578 -28.57 -17.33 -12.52
CA ARG A 578 -29.58 -16.31 -12.21
C ARG A 578 -30.80 -16.35 -13.14
N GLY A 579 -31.14 -17.53 -13.65
CA GLY A 579 -32.23 -17.70 -14.61
C GLY A 579 -32.05 -16.81 -15.86
N ASP A 580 -33.05 -16.01 -16.20
CA ASP A 580 -33.06 -15.14 -17.38
C ASP A 580 -32.35 -13.80 -17.19
N ASP A 581 -31.72 -13.54 -16.04
CA ASP A 581 -30.91 -12.35 -15.81
C ASP A 581 -29.45 -12.59 -16.26
N TRP A 582 -29.02 -11.86 -17.29
CA TRP A 582 -27.68 -11.99 -17.87
C TRP A 582 -26.67 -10.97 -17.35
N GLY A 583 -27.04 -10.13 -16.36
CA GLY A 583 -26.24 -8.99 -15.94
C GLY A 583 -24.87 -9.34 -15.35
N THR A 584 -24.73 -10.54 -14.77
CA THR A 584 -23.48 -11.01 -14.15
C THR A 584 -22.52 -11.72 -15.12
N LEU A 585 -22.97 -12.06 -16.33
CA LEU A 585 -22.17 -12.81 -17.31
C LEU A 585 -20.82 -12.14 -17.61
N PRO A 586 -20.72 -10.81 -17.84
CA PRO A 586 -19.44 -10.16 -18.07
C PRO A 586 -18.45 -10.32 -16.91
N SER A 587 -18.91 -10.15 -15.66
CA SER A 587 -18.06 -10.33 -14.46
C SER A 587 -17.59 -11.77 -14.31
N VAL A 588 -18.46 -12.75 -14.57
CA VAL A 588 -18.08 -14.17 -14.51
C VAL A 588 -17.07 -14.52 -15.61
N ALA A 589 -17.27 -14.01 -16.83
CA ALA A 589 -16.37 -14.24 -17.94
C ALA A 589 -14.97 -13.66 -17.68
N TRP A 590 -14.88 -12.44 -17.15
CA TRP A 590 -13.61 -11.83 -16.74
C TRP A 590 -12.96 -12.55 -15.55
N GLY A 591 -13.75 -12.94 -14.54
CA GLY A 591 -13.26 -13.77 -13.43
C GLY A 591 -12.63 -15.08 -13.92
N GLY A 592 -13.25 -15.72 -14.92
CA GLY A 592 -12.69 -16.90 -15.58
C GLY A 592 -11.37 -16.64 -16.33
N VAL A 593 -11.28 -15.54 -17.07
CA VAL A 593 -10.03 -15.12 -17.75
C VAL A 593 -8.90 -14.93 -16.74
N HIS A 594 -9.18 -14.27 -15.61
CA HIS A 594 -8.19 -14.06 -14.55
C HIS A 594 -7.71 -15.38 -13.94
N LEU A 595 -8.60 -16.35 -13.67
CA LEU A 595 -8.21 -17.68 -13.22
C LEU A 595 -7.30 -18.40 -14.23
N ILE A 596 -7.60 -18.29 -15.53
CA ILE A 596 -6.75 -18.85 -16.59
C ILE A 596 -5.36 -18.20 -16.55
N HIS A 597 -5.28 -16.87 -16.52
CA HIS A 597 -4.02 -16.12 -16.48
C HIS A 597 -3.20 -16.41 -15.21
N GLN A 598 -3.85 -16.83 -14.12
CA GLN A 598 -3.20 -17.25 -12.87
C GLN A 598 -2.79 -18.74 -12.87
N GLY A 599 -2.96 -19.46 -13.98
CA GLY A 599 -2.57 -20.87 -14.11
C GLY A 599 -3.62 -21.86 -13.59
N ARG A 600 -4.88 -21.45 -13.42
CA ARG A 600 -6.00 -22.29 -12.95
C ARG A 600 -6.96 -22.70 -14.07
N ALA A 601 -6.45 -22.77 -15.30
CA ALA A 601 -7.24 -23.12 -16.49
C ALA A 601 -7.90 -24.50 -16.39
N GLY A 602 -7.20 -25.53 -15.88
CA GLY A 602 -7.76 -26.87 -15.73
C GLY A 602 -9.07 -26.92 -14.93
N THR A 603 -9.03 -26.42 -13.68
CA THR A 603 -10.20 -26.39 -12.79
C THR A 603 -11.39 -25.62 -13.41
N LEU A 604 -11.13 -24.51 -14.09
CA LEU A 604 -12.19 -23.73 -14.74
C LEU A 604 -12.79 -24.46 -15.96
N LEU A 605 -11.95 -25.07 -16.81
CA LEU A 605 -12.42 -25.78 -18.00
C LEU A 605 -13.23 -27.03 -17.63
N ASP A 606 -12.82 -27.76 -16.58
CA ASP A 606 -13.59 -28.87 -16.04
C ASP A 606 -14.97 -28.40 -15.54
N ALA A 607 -14.99 -27.26 -14.83
CA ALA A 607 -16.24 -26.68 -14.39
C ALA A 607 -17.15 -26.24 -15.54
N TYR A 608 -16.62 -25.57 -16.56
CA TYR A 608 -17.39 -25.21 -17.76
C TYR A 608 -17.92 -26.45 -18.48
N ARG A 609 -17.16 -27.56 -18.49
CA ARG A 609 -17.62 -28.84 -19.03
C ARG A 609 -18.77 -29.41 -18.20
N ASP A 610 -18.71 -29.29 -16.88
CA ASP A 610 -19.77 -29.78 -16.00
C ASP A 610 -21.04 -28.93 -16.11
N TRP A 611 -20.90 -27.60 -16.15
CA TRP A 611 -22.04 -26.68 -16.24
C TRP A 611 -22.75 -26.74 -17.59
N SER A 612 -22.02 -27.05 -18.66
CA SER A 612 -22.58 -27.23 -20.01
C SER A 612 -22.99 -28.67 -20.32
N ALA A 613 -22.83 -29.62 -19.38
CA ALA A 613 -23.14 -31.03 -19.57
C ALA A 613 -24.61 -31.33 -19.95
N PRO A 614 -25.63 -30.63 -19.41
CA PRO A 614 -27.04 -30.88 -19.76
C PRO A 614 -27.33 -30.71 -21.25
N GLN A 615 -26.58 -29.85 -21.94
CA GLN A 615 -26.72 -29.65 -23.38
C GLN A 615 -28.17 -29.32 -23.80
N ASP A 616 -28.89 -28.58 -22.96
CA ASP A 616 -30.25 -28.12 -23.20
C ASP A 616 -30.26 -26.65 -23.70
N LEU A 617 -31.42 -26.00 -23.64
CA LEU A 617 -31.60 -24.58 -23.97
C LEU A 617 -31.63 -23.71 -22.71
N SER A 618 -31.17 -24.22 -21.56
CA SER A 618 -31.17 -23.43 -20.33
C SER A 618 -30.24 -22.22 -20.45
N PRO A 619 -30.61 -21.07 -19.87
CA PRO A 619 -29.74 -19.90 -19.82
C PRO A 619 -28.34 -20.22 -19.26
N MET A 620 -28.25 -21.15 -18.30
CA MET A 620 -26.98 -21.57 -17.70
C MET A 620 -26.01 -22.16 -18.73
N VAL A 621 -26.48 -23.05 -19.61
CA VAL A 621 -25.64 -23.66 -20.65
C VAL A 621 -25.15 -22.60 -21.63
N VAL A 622 -26.03 -21.69 -22.07
CA VAL A 622 -25.67 -20.64 -23.02
C VAL A 622 -24.68 -19.65 -22.39
N LYS A 623 -24.95 -19.16 -21.18
CA LYS A 623 -24.05 -18.29 -20.41
C LYS A 623 -22.67 -18.91 -20.21
N THR A 624 -22.62 -20.20 -19.85
CA THR A 624 -21.35 -20.94 -19.66
C THR A 624 -20.53 -20.96 -20.94
N LEU A 625 -21.17 -21.32 -22.07
CA LEU A 625 -20.48 -21.40 -23.35
C LEU A 625 -20.06 -20.02 -23.86
N SER A 626 -20.85 -18.97 -23.58
CA SER A 626 -20.46 -17.59 -23.87
C SER A 626 -19.25 -17.14 -23.04
N ALA A 627 -19.19 -17.49 -21.75
CA ALA A 627 -18.02 -17.22 -20.90
C ALA A 627 -16.77 -17.99 -21.38
N PHE A 628 -16.94 -19.24 -21.84
CA PHE A 628 -15.87 -20.02 -22.48
C PHE A 628 -15.37 -19.35 -23.77
N VAL A 629 -16.28 -18.99 -24.68
CA VAL A 629 -15.94 -18.33 -25.96
C VAL A 629 -15.23 -16.98 -25.70
N PHE A 630 -15.69 -16.24 -24.71
CA PHE A 630 -15.03 -15.02 -24.28
C PHE A 630 -13.58 -15.29 -23.82
N ALA A 631 -13.38 -16.30 -22.97
CA ALA A 631 -12.07 -16.65 -22.43
C ALA A 631 -11.07 -17.12 -23.50
N VAL A 632 -11.50 -17.90 -24.49
CA VAL A 632 -10.64 -18.27 -25.63
C VAL A 632 -10.32 -17.10 -26.54
N SER A 633 -11.09 -16.01 -26.48
CA SER A 633 -10.88 -14.82 -27.32
C SER A 633 -9.94 -13.79 -26.68
N GLN A 634 -9.67 -13.88 -25.37
CA GLN A 634 -8.86 -12.88 -24.70
C GLN A 634 -7.36 -13.13 -24.89
N PRO A 635 -6.59 -12.15 -25.42
CA PRO A 635 -5.15 -12.26 -25.53
C PRO A 635 -4.49 -12.24 -24.15
N TYR A 636 -3.43 -13.02 -23.99
CA TYR A 636 -2.64 -13.03 -22.77
C TYR A 636 -1.67 -11.86 -22.75
N GLU A 637 -1.72 -11.05 -21.70
CA GLU A 637 -0.71 -10.02 -21.42
C GLU A 637 0.25 -10.55 -20.36
N ARG A 638 1.56 -10.46 -20.65
CA ARG A 638 2.59 -10.91 -19.71
C ARG A 638 2.63 -9.97 -18.49
N PRO A 639 2.47 -10.47 -17.25
CA PRO A 639 2.65 -9.66 -16.06
C PRO A 639 4.11 -9.19 -15.96
N ALA A 640 4.32 -7.90 -15.63
CA ALA A 640 5.65 -7.29 -15.55
C ALA A 640 6.59 -7.91 -14.49
N ALA A 641 6.05 -8.63 -13.50
CA ALA A 641 6.81 -9.18 -12.37
C ALA A 641 6.47 -10.64 -12.01
N GLY A 642 5.94 -11.42 -12.95
CA GLY A 642 5.51 -12.82 -12.71
C GLY A 642 6.48 -13.87 -13.24
N ARG A 643 6.51 -15.04 -12.58
CA ARG A 643 7.06 -16.29 -13.14
C ARG A 643 6.49 -16.48 -14.55
N GLU A 644 7.33 -16.79 -15.53
CA GLU A 644 6.90 -17.00 -16.92
C GLU A 644 5.75 -18.01 -16.98
N ALA A 645 4.50 -17.55 -17.15
CA ALA A 645 3.50 -18.43 -17.71
C ALA A 645 3.98 -18.82 -19.11
N ALA A 646 3.83 -20.09 -19.49
CA ALA A 646 4.27 -20.63 -20.78
C ALA A 646 3.47 -20.06 -21.99
N GLY A 647 2.77 -18.94 -21.81
CA GLY A 647 1.96 -18.27 -22.83
C GLY A 647 2.77 -17.30 -23.68
N VAL A 648 2.42 -17.22 -24.95
CA VAL A 648 2.93 -16.21 -25.88
C VAL A 648 2.16 -14.90 -25.64
N PRO A 649 2.82 -13.77 -25.33
CA PRO A 649 2.15 -12.48 -25.17
C PRO A 649 1.37 -12.09 -26.44
N GLY A 650 0.16 -11.56 -26.28
CA GLY A 650 -0.73 -11.21 -27.39
C GLY A 650 -1.52 -12.39 -27.99
N VAL A 651 -1.28 -13.62 -27.52
CA VAL A 651 -2.01 -14.83 -27.93
C VAL A 651 -2.87 -15.32 -26.77
N PRO A 652 -4.11 -15.79 -26.99
CA PRO A 652 -4.90 -16.39 -25.92
C PRO A 652 -4.16 -17.54 -25.22
N LEU A 653 -4.14 -17.51 -23.88
CA LEU A 653 -3.36 -18.47 -23.10
C LEU A 653 -3.80 -19.92 -23.38
N LEU A 654 -5.11 -20.15 -23.59
CA LEU A 654 -5.68 -21.44 -23.91
C LEU A 654 -5.21 -22.02 -25.25
N LEU A 655 -4.79 -21.18 -26.22
CA LEU A 655 -4.15 -21.65 -27.46
C LEU A 655 -2.69 -22.05 -27.18
N SER A 656 -1.98 -21.25 -26.38
CA SER A 656 -0.60 -21.54 -25.98
C SER A 656 -0.50 -22.84 -25.17
N SER A 657 -1.48 -23.08 -24.29
CA SER A 657 -1.57 -24.26 -23.41
C SER A 657 -2.50 -25.36 -23.95
N LEU A 658 -2.88 -25.31 -25.23
CA LEU A 658 -3.84 -26.23 -25.83
C LEU A 658 -3.51 -27.72 -25.57
N PRO A 659 -2.25 -28.19 -25.71
CA PRO A 659 -1.93 -29.60 -25.48
C PRO A 659 -2.26 -30.09 -24.06
N ALA A 660 -2.16 -29.23 -23.05
CA ALA A 660 -2.44 -29.58 -21.65
C ALA A 660 -3.95 -29.70 -21.36
N HIS A 661 -4.79 -29.10 -22.19
CA HIS A 661 -6.24 -29.00 -21.98
C HIS A 661 -7.06 -29.49 -23.18
N HIS A 662 -6.42 -30.28 -24.05
CA HIS A 662 -6.95 -30.65 -25.37
C HIS A 662 -8.35 -31.26 -25.30
N GLU A 663 -8.54 -32.29 -24.46
CA GLU A 663 -9.84 -32.98 -24.35
C GLU A 663 -10.99 -32.04 -23.92
N CYS A 664 -10.73 -31.18 -22.92
CA CYS A 664 -11.74 -30.22 -22.44
C CYS A 664 -12.04 -29.15 -23.49
N LEU A 665 -11.02 -28.67 -24.21
CA LEU A 665 -11.20 -27.70 -25.29
C LEU A 665 -11.98 -28.29 -26.47
N VAL A 666 -11.69 -29.53 -26.88
CA VAL A 666 -12.46 -30.22 -27.95
C VAL A 666 -13.94 -30.28 -27.57
N GLU A 667 -14.26 -30.69 -26.34
CA GLU A 667 -15.63 -30.82 -25.88
C GLU A 667 -16.36 -29.46 -25.82
N LEU A 668 -15.73 -28.43 -25.25
CA LEU A 668 -16.32 -27.10 -25.13
C LEU A 668 -16.49 -26.42 -26.49
N TRP A 669 -15.53 -26.56 -27.41
CA TRP A 669 -15.67 -26.07 -28.78
C TRP A 669 -16.80 -26.77 -29.53
N ALA A 670 -16.90 -28.10 -29.41
CA ALA A 670 -18.00 -28.83 -30.02
C ALA A 670 -19.35 -28.31 -29.52
N ARG A 671 -19.51 -28.16 -28.20
CA ARG A 671 -20.74 -27.64 -27.58
C ARG A 671 -21.04 -26.20 -28.03
N ALA A 672 -20.07 -25.29 -27.99
CA ALA A 672 -20.24 -23.90 -28.41
C ALA A 672 -20.67 -23.80 -29.88
N LEU A 673 -20.02 -24.54 -30.78
CA LEU A 673 -20.35 -24.53 -32.21
C LEU A 673 -21.70 -25.17 -32.54
N ALA A 674 -22.24 -26.02 -31.67
CA ALA A 674 -23.56 -26.62 -31.85
C ALA A 674 -24.71 -25.72 -31.37
N ARG A 675 -24.45 -24.72 -30.54
CA ARG A 675 -25.49 -23.89 -29.91
C ARG A 675 -25.70 -22.59 -30.67
N ARG A 676 -26.88 -22.44 -31.28
CA ARG A 676 -27.21 -21.25 -32.09
C ARG A 676 -26.91 -19.90 -31.41
N PRO A 677 -27.26 -19.65 -30.13
CA PRO A 677 -27.02 -18.34 -29.53
C PRO A 677 -25.53 -18.00 -29.33
N VAL A 678 -24.65 -19.01 -29.27
CA VAL A 678 -23.20 -18.84 -29.06
C VAL A 678 -22.39 -19.08 -30.33
N GLN A 679 -22.99 -19.75 -31.32
CA GLN A 679 -22.32 -20.24 -32.52
C GLN A 679 -21.62 -19.13 -33.30
N ASP A 680 -22.26 -17.99 -33.52
CA ASP A 680 -21.67 -16.90 -34.30
C ASP A 680 -20.43 -16.32 -33.62
N THR A 681 -20.51 -16.10 -32.30
CA THR A 681 -19.35 -15.63 -31.51
C THR A 681 -18.26 -16.69 -31.46
N ALA A 682 -18.61 -17.97 -31.32
CA ALA A 682 -17.65 -19.07 -31.34
C ALA A 682 -16.92 -19.15 -32.69
N LEU A 683 -17.64 -19.01 -33.79
CA LEU A 683 -17.08 -19.01 -35.14
C LEU A 683 -16.16 -17.80 -35.37
N ALA A 684 -16.54 -16.62 -34.89
CA ALA A 684 -15.69 -15.44 -34.94
C ALA A 684 -14.39 -15.63 -34.13
N ALA A 685 -14.48 -16.14 -32.90
CA ALA A 685 -13.32 -16.46 -32.07
C ALA A 685 -12.40 -17.50 -32.72
N LEU A 686 -13.00 -18.55 -33.33
CA LEU A 686 -12.25 -19.58 -34.04
C LEU A 686 -11.55 -19.02 -35.29
N ARG A 687 -12.20 -18.11 -36.02
CA ARG A 687 -11.57 -17.42 -37.15
C ARG A 687 -10.37 -16.60 -36.70
N GLU A 688 -10.46 -15.86 -35.60
CA GLU A 688 -9.30 -15.13 -35.04
C GLU A 688 -8.18 -16.07 -34.58
N TRP A 689 -8.51 -17.24 -34.02
CA TRP A 689 -7.51 -18.28 -33.73
C TRP A 689 -6.76 -18.72 -34.98
N ILE A 690 -7.46 -18.91 -36.10
CA ILE A 690 -6.89 -19.38 -37.37
C ILE A 690 -6.10 -18.29 -38.09
N ASP A 691 -6.64 -17.07 -38.15
CA ASP A 691 -6.13 -15.99 -39.00
C ASP A 691 -5.10 -15.12 -38.29
N THR A 692 -5.24 -14.92 -36.97
CA THR A 692 -4.43 -13.96 -36.21
C THR A 692 -3.46 -14.68 -35.28
N TYR A 693 -3.97 -15.59 -34.44
CA TYR A 693 -3.17 -16.12 -33.33
C TYR A 693 -2.34 -17.36 -33.69
N ALA A 694 -2.78 -18.17 -34.67
CA ALA A 694 -2.08 -19.39 -35.07
C ALA A 694 -0.66 -19.13 -35.59
N ASP A 695 -0.43 -17.99 -36.26
CA ASP A 695 0.86 -17.60 -36.81
C ASP A 695 1.78 -16.98 -35.75
N LEU A 696 1.20 -16.36 -34.71
CA LEU A 696 1.94 -15.78 -33.58
C LEU A 696 2.38 -16.85 -32.56
N CYS A 697 1.68 -17.99 -32.50
CA CYS A 697 1.97 -19.07 -31.56
C CYS A 697 2.86 -20.15 -32.21
N PRO A 698 4.02 -20.51 -31.62
CA PRO A 698 4.85 -21.60 -32.14
C PRO A 698 4.07 -22.92 -32.27
N GLY A 699 3.92 -23.41 -33.50
CA GLY A 699 3.13 -24.60 -33.82
C GLY A 699 1.62 -24.42 -33.70
N GLY A 700 1.12 -23.18 -33.57
CA GLY A 700 -0.29 -22.85 -33.35
C GLY A 700 -1.22 -23.46 -34.40
N LEU A 701 -0.90 -23.31 -35.69
CA LEU A 701 -1.71 -23.87 -36.78
C LEU A 701 -1.80 -25.41 -36.72
N GLY A 702 -0.72 -26.10 -36.32
CA GLY A 702 -0.72 -27.55 -36.13
C GLY A 702 -1.66 -27.97 -35.01
N ARG A 703 -1.56 -27.30 -33.85
CA ARG A 703 -2.42 -27.54 -32.69
C ARG A 703 -3.90 -27.27 -32.98
N VAL A 704 -4.20 -26.19 -33.72
CA VAL A 704 -5.57 -25.89 -34.17
C VAL A 704 -6.07 -26.96 -35.15
N THR A 705 -5.20 -27.48 -36.03
CA THR A 705 -5.57 -28.59 -36.93
C THR A 705 -6.01 -29.82 -36.15
N GLU A 706 -5.23 -30.23 -35.15
CA GLU A 706 -5.53 -31.39 -34.30
C GLU A 706 -6.83 -31.19 -33.50
N LEU A 707 -6.99 -30.01 -32.90
CA LEU A 707 -8.22 -29.63 -32.19
C LEU A 707 -9.45 -29.76 -33.11
N LEU A 708 -9.40 -29.19 -34.31
CA LEU A 708 -10.54 -29.20 -35.24
C LEU A 708 -10.82 -30.58 -35.81
N ALA A 709 -9.79 -31.40 -36.05
CA ALA A 709 -9.96 -32.79 -36.47
C ALA A 709 -10.69 -33.62 -35.39
N ASP A 710 -10.37 -33.40 -34.13
CA ASP A 710 -11.01 -34.07 -33.00
C ASP A 710 -12.45 -33.56 -32.78
N VAL A 711 -12.70 -32.26 -32.94
CA VAL A 711 -14.06 -31.69 -32.93
C VAL A 711 -14.89 -32.25 -34.09
N ALA A 712 -14.31 -32.43 -35.28
CA ALA A 712 -14.98 -33.02 -36.43
C ALA A 712 -15.36 -34.50 -36.22
N ARG A 713 -14.63 -35.22 -35.37
CA ARG A 713 -14.94 -36.61 -34.99
C ARG A 713 -16.05 -36.73 -33.93
N LYS A 714 -16.44 -35.64 -33.27
CA LYS A 714 -17.57 -35.65 -32.32
C LYS A 714 -18.89 -35.94 -33.03
N PRO A 715 -19.83 -36.65 -32.38
CA PRO A 715 -21.11 -37.01 -32.99
C PRO A 715 -21.93 -35.76 -33.35
N GLY A 716 -22.64 -35.80 -34.49
CA GLY A 716 -23.46 -34.70 -34.99
C GLY A 716 -22.88 -34.02 -36.23
N LYS A 717 -23.42 -32.86 -36.59
CA LYS A 717 -23.06 -32.11 -37.81
C LYS A 717 -21.81 -31.23 -37.65
N HIS A 718 -20.89 -31.59 -36.75
CA HIS A 718 -19.70 -30.77 -36.47
C HIS A 718 -18.77 -30.71 -37.68
N ARG A 719 -18.51 -31.87 -38.32
CA ARG A 719 -17.68 -31.94 -39.53
C ARG A 719 -18.23 -31.10 -40.68
N GLU A 720 -19.50 -31.30 -41.02
CA GLU A 720 -20.19 -30.55 -42.10
C GLU A 720 -20.13 -29.04 -41.85
N ARG A 721 -20.39 -28.62 -40.60
CA ARG A 721 -20.35 -27.21 -40.19
C ARG A 721 -18.96 -26.61 -40.31
N LEU A 722 -17.94 -27.31 -39.81
CA LEU A 722 -16.55 -26.84 -39.88
C LEU A 722 -16.10 -26.70 -41.34
N LEU A 723 -16.35 -27.70 -42.18
CA LEU A 723 -16.00 -27.64 -43.59
C LEU A 723 -16.70 -26.48 -44.31
N TYR A 724 -17.99 -26.27 -44.06
CA TYR A 724 -18.75 -25.15 -44.62
C TYR A 724 -18.13 -23.78 -44.26
N TRP A 725 -17.78 -23.57 -42.98
CA TRP A 725 -17.22 -22.29 -42.54
C TRP A 725 -15.77 -22.09 -42.97
N LEU A 726 -14.95 -23.14 -42.97
CA LEU A 726 -13.59 -23.08 -43.51
C LEU A 726 -13.60 -22.74 -45.01
N ASP A 727 -14.54 -23.30 -45.77
CA ASP A 727 -14.75 -22.93 -47.18
C ASP A 727 -15.16 -21.48 -47.34
N ARG A 728 -16.11 -21.03 -46.52
CA ARG A 728 -16.59 -19.67 -46.55
C ARG A 728 -15.50 -18.65 -46.18
N TRP A 729 -14.66 -18.94 -45.19
CA TRP A 729 -13.55 -18.06 -44.79
C TRP A 729 -12.40 -18.08 -45.80
N ALA A 730 -12.13 -19.22 -46.44
CA ALA A 730 -11.15 -19.31 -47.51
C ALA A 730 -11.57 -18.49 -48.76
N ALA A 731 -12.87 -18.45 -49.06
CA ALA A 731 -13.45 -17.73 -50.20
C ALA A 731 -14.00 -16.33 -49.86
N ASP A 732 -13.77 -15.84 -48.64
CA ASP A 732 -14.21 -14.52 -48.20
C ASP A 732 -13.51 -13.44 -49.03
N ARG A 733 -14.29 -12.56 -49.68
CA ARG A 733 -13.77 -11.54 -50.60
C ARG A 733 -13.07 -10.40 -49.86
N ASP A 734 -13.53 -10.08 -48.66
CA ASP A 734 -13.06 -8.92 -47.91
C ASP A 734 -11.89 -9.30 -46.99
N ARG A 735 -11.86 -10.55 -46.49
CA ARG A 735 -10.78 -11.07 -45.63
C ARG A 735 -10.48 -12.55 -45.93
N PRO A 736 -9.81 -12.89 -47.05
CA PRO A 736 -9.54 -14.28 -47.40
C PRO A 736 -8.56 -14.95 -46.42
N SER A 737 -8.86 -16.17 -45.98
CA SER A 737 -8.02 -16.93 -45.05
C SER A 737 -7.26 -18.07 -45.75
N GLY A 738 -5.94 -17.91 -45.91
CA GLY A 738 -5.05 -18.97 -46.39
C GLY A 738 -4.94 -20.15 -45.41
N ASN A 739 -4.99 -19.87 -44.11
CA ASN A 739 -4.94 -20.87 -43.06
C ASN A 739 -6.21 -21.74 -43.06
N ALA A 740 -7.40 -21.16 -43.27
CA ALA A 740 -8.64 -21.92 -43.42
C ALA A 740 -8.61 -22.87 -44.62
N ALA A 741 -8.09 -22.42 -45.77
CA ALA A 741 -7.92 -23.27 -46.95
C ALA A 741 -6.96 -24.45 -46.70
N SER A 742 -5.90 -24.23 -45.92
CA SER A 742 -4.96 -25.27 -45.50
C SER A 742 -5.62 -26.28 -44.56
N LEU A 743 -6.35 -25.80 -43.55
CA LEU A 743 -7.08 -26.63 -42.57
C LEU A 743 -8.15 -27.49 -43.23
N ARG A 744 -8.92 -26.94 -44.18
CA ARG A 744 -9.94 -27.69 -44.93
C ARG A 744 -9.37 -28.92 -45.63
N ARG A 745 -8.15 -28.86 -46.15
CA ARG A 745 -7.52 -30.01 -46.83
C ARG A 745 -7.09 -31.12 -45.85
N ARG A 746 -7.02 -30.83 -44.55
CA ARG A 746 -6.51 -31.73 -43.51
C ARG A 746 -7.62 -32.35 -42.63
N ILE A 747 -8.84 -31.82 -42.66
CA ILE A 747 -10.04 -32.24 -41.90
C ILE A 747 -11.03 -32.93 -42.86
#